data_AF-A0A2U4F5N4-F1
#
_entry.id   AF-A0A2U4F5N4-F1
#
_cell.length_a   1.000
_cell.length_b   1.000
_cell.length_c   1.000
_cell.angle_alpha   90.00
_cell.angle_beta   90.00
_cell.angle_gamma   90.00
#
_symmetry.space_group_name_H-M   'P 1'
#
loop_
_entity.id
_entity.type
_entity.pdbx_description
1 polymer ?
#
loop_
_entity_poly.entity_id
_entity_poly.type
_entity_poly.pdbx_seq_one_letter_code
_entity_poly.pdbx_strand_id
1 'polypeptide(L)'
;MKNNKLFFLIYFSLLIICIITFIILYILGAKERVGYLYNFTFDINRTLELNGLNVEETKKIFTTDDKLDNDAIINYIFTNEAITNYRYGFKIGYYSKIFKHSDIYVVYPNTVQILKDNNFIKEVTMDDKGGPFGNLISEKTLEYNEKIDNIVYTLSLKAKFVKYFILFVCLICILICTVYFWKKLKLFLFEKKYYILIAYSIFIAIFILFLIVNLNIIRKSNLTDLHIISESKAGYVYKAKIENYKNSKLFSINNNSIQVNNTNYIKYYGYSLEITNKPEGSWYNDDNIYYTNNNAYIIDNKHETNGYKYNIQLTTYIGNKYKITIFANQLGSNGNVSWYLNEENNYKEINNKDISNGNIILSDIRNILSYTNEFGSLYLIFPKGITEVESILIESLNTNLNFKDGYTVFTTKNKIDNNQILEINYKMKNKFITNILILFILMLAILLYMYFMSFNLNKLFYIFIFVVGIVLFIFHFWLGFPGYYNYIDAFTIMTEAINNVYNNWHPFIIGLTLHILYKIFGYHTFYIFFINLFLWYVGLSLIIVSLYYKYKNKLVILLFALSFLANIFFANITHLKDITATLFFFFSISILIFQIIVDVKNKIFNIILNVIMYISLIFALLWRHNFIVTIYPIFIVIVYRHLKNIDNKKYFLLKFCSIMLIIAFLLIAIVKISPVLFAENNNKSYAPAPLILYQIVWCAVLSNDGSLIPDEWYAEDKSFSDVAPQLYKSPRLIDHLVIGDNIIFSNYSDKKKLKEVLIKYIIKHPKSYIQFIVKFSIWAIVYTEMFIHVDQNSIQSYGYGITDTYKKIFTDDVGIKLSPIKYNIYSFLYNNKIYIRPFYSVILSIALFFITGFIWLFRSGLRDDFLLLSFSLAFSAFATAVIVCLFSTSGIYRYISPVVIISILSLVSFFIYRFKYKK
;
A
#
# COMPACT_ATOMS: atom_id res chain seq x y z
N MET A 1 2.58 40.37 23.89
CA MET A 1 2.68 40.00 22.45
C MET A 1 3.14 41.21 21.64
N LYS A 2 4.45 41.45 21.49
CA LYS A 2 5.02 42.58 20.72
C LYS A 2 5.33 42.25 19.25
N ASN A 3 5.29 40.97 18.83
CA ASN A 3 5.83 40.52 17.53
C ASN A 3 4.80 40.26 16.41
N ASN A 4 3.49 40.49 16.61
CA ASN A 4 2.49 40.17 15.58
C ASN A 4 2.65 40.99 14.29
N LYS A 5 3.11 42.26 14.39
CA LYS A 5 3.44 43.08 13.21
C LYS A 5 4.61 42.49 12.42
N LEU A 6 5.63 41.98 13.12
CA LEU A 6 6.80 41.36 12.49
C LEU A 6 6.42 40.06 11.76
N PHE A 7 5.63 39.18 12.39
CA PHE A 7 5.16 37.96 11.73
C PHE A 7 4.24 38.24 10.53
N PHE A 8 3.37 39.24 10.63
CA PHE A 8 2.55 39.68 9.50
C PHE A 8 3.43 40.16 8.33
N LEU A 9 4.41 41.02 8.59
CA LEU A 9 5.37 41.49 7.58
C LEU A 9 6.15 40.34 6.94
N ILE A 10 6.60 39.36 7.73
CA ILE A 10 7.31 38.17 7.23
C ILE A 10 6.40 37.32 6.33
N TYR A 11 5.19 36.99 6.78
CA TYR A 11 4.26 36.16 6.00
C TYR A 11 3.79 36.86 4.73
N PHE A 12 3.57 38.17 4.81
CA PHE A 12 3.21 38.98 3.65
C PHE A 12 4.36 39.07 2.63
N SER A 13 5.60 39.26 3.10
CA SER A 13 6.78 39.25 2.22
C SER A 13 6.99 37.89 1.57
N LEU A 14 6.82 36.81 2.33
CA LEU A 14 6.86 35.43 1.80
C LEU A 14 5.78 35.19 0.74
N LEU A 15 4.55 35.68 0.95
CA LEU A 15 3.47 35.58 -0.03
C LEU A 15 3.86 36.24 -1.36
N ILE A 16 4.41 37.46 -1.30
CA ILE A 16 4.86 38.19 -2.49
C ILE A 16 5.96 37.41 -3.22
N ILE A 17 6.98 36.94 -2.48
CA ILE A 17 8.09 36.15 -3.07
C ILE A 17 7.55 34.88 -3.74
N CYS A 18 6.58 34.21 -3.13
CA CYS A 18 5.97 33.01 -3.71
C CYS A 18 5.26 33.32 -5.03
N ILE A 19 4.44 34.37 -5.06
CA ILE A 19 3.71 34.79 -6.26
C ILE A 19 4.69 35.14 -7.39
N ILE A 20 5.73 35.93 -7.09
CA ILE A 20 6.77 36.29 -8.07
C ILE A 20 7.47 35.05 -8.61
N THR A 21 7.87 34.12 -7.72
CA THR A 21 8.53 32.87 -8.11
C THR A 21 7.64 32.03 -9.04
N PHE A 22 6.34 31.96 -8.74
CA PHE A 22 5.39 31.22 -9.57
C PHE A 22 5.20 31.85 -10.95
N ILE A 23 5.11 33.19 -11.03
CA ILE A 23 5.04 33.91 -12.30
C ILE A 23 6.31 33.65 -13.13
N ILE A 24 7.50 33.72 -12.51
CA ILE A 24 8.77 33.42 -13.19
C ILE A 24 8.77 31.98 -13.73
N LEU A 25 8.39 31.01 -12.91
CA LEU A 25 8.30 29.61 -13.34
C LEU A 25 7.29 29.42 -14.48
N TYR A 26 6.15 30.10 -14.42
CA TYR A 26 5.16 30.03 -15.49
C TYR A 26 5.72 30.57 -16.82
N ILE A 27 6.32 31.76 -16.79
CA ILE A 27 6.94 32.40 -17.97
C ILE A 27 8.07 31.53 -18.53
N LEU A 28 8.94 30.99 -17.67
CA LEU A 28 10.01 30.10 -18.09
C LEU A 28 9.48 28.81 -18.72
N GLY A 29 8.33 28.31 -18.29
CA GLY A 29 7.69 27.14 -18.90
C GLY A 29 7.36 27.39 -20.37
N ALA A 30 6.63 28.47 -20.63
CA ALA A 30 6.08 28.81 -21.94
C ALA A 30 7.12 29.12 -23.03
N LYS A 31 8.39 29.34 -22.67
CA LYS A 31 9.47 29.57 -23.66
C LYS A 31 9.70 28.33 -24.53
N GLU A 32 9.69 28.51 -25.84
CA GLU A 32 10.05 27.47 -26.80
C GLU A 32 11.53 27.05 -26.67
N ARG A 33 11.76 25.77 -26.90
CA ARG A 33 13.06 25.11 -26.79
C ARG A 33 13.23 24.11 -27.92
N VAL A 34 14.47 23.73 -28.17
CA VAL A 34 14.83 22.76 -29.21
C VAL A 34 15.45 21.52 -28.56
N GLY A 35 15.03 20.34 -29.02
CA GLY A 35 15.47 19.03 -28.59
C GLY A 35 15.55 18.06 -29.76
N TYR A 36 15.46 16.76 -29.49
CA TYR A 36 15.55 15.71 -30.51
C TYR A 36 14.70 14.49 -30.11
N LEU A 37 14.27 13.66 -31.06
CA LEU A 37 13.68 12.33 -30.79
C LEU A 37 14.78 11.27 -30.85
N TYR A 38 14.73 10.27 -29.97
CA TYR A 38 15.67 9.15 -29.92
C TYR A 38 15.06 7.94 -29.19
N ASN A 39 15.78 6.82 -29.15
CA ASN A 39 15.34 5.54 -28.56
C ASN A 39 14.08 5.02 -29.25
N PHE A 40 14.15 4.79 -30.56
CA PHE A 40 13.01 4.30 -31.33
C PHE A 40 12.76 2.81 -31.04
N THR A 41 11.63 2.49 -30.43
CA THR A 41 11.22 1.12 -30.12
C THR A 41 10.17 0.65 -31.12
N PHE A 42 10.50 -0.34 -31.94
CA PHE A 42 9.63 -0.85 -33.00
C PHE A 42 8.44 -1.66 -32.45
N ASP A 43 7.24 -1.42 -32.97
CA ASP A 43 6.02 -2.15 -32.61
C ASP A 43 5.55 -3.02 -33.77
N ILE A 44 5.82 -4.33 -33.65
CA ILE A 44 5.49 -5.36 -34.66
C ILE A 44 3.99 -5.41 -34.92
N ASN A 45 3.19 -5.57 -33.87
CA ASN A 45 1.74 -5.83 -34.00
C ASN A 45 1.07 -4.66 -34.71
N ARG A 46 1.34 -3.44 -34.22
CA ARG A 46 0.68 -2.27 -34.77
C ARG A 46 1.17 -1.95 -36.18
N THR A 47 2.43 -2.24 -36.50
CA THR A 47 2.95 -2.12 -37.88
C THR A 47 2.22 -3.06 -38.84
N LEU A 48 1.99 -4.32 -38.47
CA LEU A 48 1.23 -5.26 -39.30
C LEU A 48 -0.21 -4.76 -39.53
N GLU A 49 -0.91 -4.32 -38.48
CA GLU A 49 -2.26 -3.78 -38.58
C GLU A 49 -2.36 -2.54 -39.48
N LEU A 50 -1.39 -1.62 -39.36
CA LEU A 50 -1.35 -0.38 -40.16
C LEU A 50 -1.19 -0.65 -41.66
N ASN A 51 -0.65 -1.81 -42.03
CA ASN A 51 -0.47 -2.22 -43.43
C ASN A 51 -1.48 -3.32 -43.84
N GLY A 52 -2.56 -3.50 -43.07
CA GLY A 52 -3.67 -4.41 -43.43
C GLY A 52 -3.37 -5.90 -43.28
N LEU A 53 -2.31 -6.27 -42.55
CA LEU A 53 -1.96 -7.66 -42.29
C LEU A 53 -2.63 -8.16 -41.00
N ASN A 54 -3.11 -9.41 -41.02
CA ASN A 54 -3.66 -10.06 -39.84
C ASN A 54 -2.51 -10.46 -38.89
N VAL A 55 -2.50 -9.86 -37.69
CA VAL A 55 -1.43 -10.04 -36.69
C VAL A 55 -1.28 -11.50 -36.27
N GLU A 56 -2.39 -12.18 -35.99
CA GLU A 56 -2.39 -13.55 -35.47
C GLU A 56 -1.97 -14.56 -36.55
N GLU A 57 -2.48 -14.40 -37.77
CA GLU A 57 -2.08 -15.24 -38.91
C GLU A 57 -0.60 -15.04 -39.25
N THR A 58 -0.13 -13.80 -39.26
CA THR A 58 1.28 -13.51 -39.55
C THR A 58 2.18 -14.11 -38.48
N LYS A 59 1.88 -13.93 -37.19
CA LYS A 59 2.69 -14.50 -36.10
C LYS A 59 2.74 -16.02 -36.13
N LYS A 60 1.65 -16.70 -36.50
CA LYS A 60 1.65 -18.17 -36.64
C LYS A 60 2.69 -18.66 -37.64
N ILE A 61 2.91 -17.93 -38.73
CA ILE A 61 3.92 -18.30 -39.75
C ILE A 61 5.33 -18.32 -39.17
N PHE A 62 5.62 -17.46 -38.18
CA PHE A 62 6.93 -17.33 -37.55
C PHE A 62 6.97 -17.93 -36.13
N THR A 63 6.01 -18.78 -35.79
CA THR A 63 6.02 -19.55 -34.55
C THR A 63 6.46 -20.96 -34.84
N THR A 64 7.54 -21.42 -34.21
CA THR A 64 8.02 -22.81 -34.28
C THR A 64 8.16 -23.34 -32.85
N ASP A 65 7.71 -24.56 -32.59
CA ASP A 65 7.71 -25.18 -31.25
C ASP A 65 7.09 -24.28 -30.16
N ASP A 66 5.95 -23.65 -30.49
CA ASP A 66 5.23 -22.69 -29.63
C ASP A 66 6.06 -21.47 -29.19
N LYS A 67 7.17 -21.17 -29.90
CA LYS A 67 8.01 -19.99 -29.69
C LYS A 67 7.99 -19.09 -30.92
N LEU A 68 7.62 -17.83 -30.69
CA LEU A 68 7.60 -16.79 -31.70
C LEU A 68 9.03 -16.28 -31.98
N ASP A 69 9.48 -16.37 -33.22
CA ASP A 69 10.72 -15.76 -33.66
C ASP A 69 10.50 -14.29 -34.07
N ASN A 70 10.72 -13.38 -33.12
CA ASN A 70 10.56 -11.95 -33.35
C ASN A 70 11.57 -11.39 -34.36
N ASP A 71 12.79 -11.95 -34.45
CA ASP A 71 13.82 -11.45 -35.36
C ASP A 71 13.47 -11.80 -36.81
N ALA A 72 12.96 -13.02 -37.04
CA ALA A 72 12.44 -13.43 -38.34
C ALA A 72 11.25 -12.56 -38.80
N ILE A 73 10.33 -12.24 -37.90
CA ILE A 73 9.20 -11.33 -38.19
C ILE A 73 9.69 -9.93 -38.54
N ILE A 74 10.61 -9.38 -37.75
CA ILE A 74 11.17 -8.05 -37.98
C ILE A 74 11.85 -8.00 -39.35
N ASN A 75 12.64 -9.02 -39.69
CA ASN A 75 13.28 -9.14 -41.00
C ASN A 75 12.26 -9.22 -42.14
N TYR A 76 11.18 -10.01 -41.98
CA TYR A 76 10.08 -10.03 -42.95
C TYR A 76 9.46 -8.63 -43.12
N ILE A 77 9.21 -7.92 -42.02
CA ILE A 77 8.61 -6.58 -42.07
C ILE A 77 9.52 -5.57 -42.79
N PHE A 78 10.82 -5.59 -42.52
CA PHE A 78 11.76 -4.62 -43.11
C PHE A 78 12.17 -4.95 -44.55
N THR A 79 11.98 -6.19 -45.01
CA THR A 79 12.32 -6.61 -46.39
C THR A 79 11.11 -6.67 -47.32
N ASN A 80 9.89 -6.61 -46.78
CA ASN A 80 8.67 -6.66 -47.59
C ASN A 80 8.27 -5.26 -48.08
N GLU A 81 8.39 -5.03 -49.39
CA GLU A 81 8.06 -3.76 -50.05
C GLU A 81 6.59 -3.33 -49.92
N ALA A 82 5.67 -4.25 -49.61
CA ALA A 82 4.26 -3.92 -49.39
C ALA A 82 4.02 -3.23 -48.03
N ILE A 83 4.96 -3.34 -47.08
CA ILE A 83 4.85 -2.70 -45.77
C ILE A 83 5.53 -1.34 -45.84
N THR A 84 4.73 -0.28 -45.81
CA THR A 84 5.20 1.11 -46.03
C THR A 84 5.02 2.02 -44.82
N ASN A 85 4.37 1.55 -43.75
CA ASN A 85 4.10 2.35 -42.54
C ASN A 85 4.59 1.64 -41.29
N TYR A 86 5.64 2.15 -40.65
CA TYR A 86 6.28 1.56 -39.48
C TYR A 86 5.90 2.33 -38.21
N ARG A 87 5.48 1.61 -37.16
CA ARG A 87 5.14 2.18 -35.85
C ARG A 87 6.36 2.14 -34.93
N TYR A 88 6.74 3.29 -34.38
CA TYR A 88 7.81 3.40 -33.39
C TYR A 88 7.35 4.15 -32.13
N GLY A 89 7.65 3.61 -30.95
CA GLY A 89 7.73 4.40 -29.73
C GLY A 89 9.01 5.24 -29.72
N PHE A 90 8.98 6.43 -29.15
CA PHE A 90 10.14 7.33 -29.09
C PHE A 90 10.22 8.07 -27.74
N LYS A 91 11.37 8.69 -27.51
CA LYS A 91 11.61 9.59 -26.37
C LYS A 91 12.18 10.93 -26.82
N ILE A 92 11.74 12.01 -26.19
CA ILE A 92 12.29 13.36 -26.37
C ILE A 92 13.58 13.52 -25.56
N GLY A 93 14.65 13.86 -26.26
CA GLY A 93 15.93 14.32 -25.74
C GLY A 93 16.03 15.84 -25.74
N TYR A 94 16.94 16.37 -24.92
CA TYR A 94 17.09 17.81 -24.68
C TYR A 94 18.56 18.21 -24.83
N TYR A 95 18.84 19.24 -25.62
CA TYR A 95 20.19 19.82 -25.68
C TYR A 95 20.50 20.64 -24.42
N SER A 96 19.52 21.41 -23.93
CA SER A 96 19.66 22.14 -22.67
C SER A 96 19.38 21.25 -21.47
N LYS A 97 20.27 21.28 -20.48
CA LYS A 97 20.13 20.54 -19.21
C LYS A 97 19.18 21.22 -18.21
N ILE A 98 18.73 22.46 -18.48
CA ILE A 98 17.93 23.24 -17.54
C ILE A 98 16.48 22.74 -17.56
N PHE A 99 15.97 22.33 -16.39
CA PHE A 99 14.63 21.76 -16.15
C PHE A 99 14.36 20.33 -16.66
N LYS A 100 15.39 19.61 -17.12
CA LYS A 100 15.30 18.18 -17.47
C LYS A 100 14.90 17.34 -16.25
N HIS A 101 13.89 16.46 -16.42
CA HIS A 101 13.38 15.57 -15.35
C HIS A 101 12.95 16.29 -14.06
N SER A 102 12.42 17.51 -14.16
CA SER A 102 11.97 18.22 -12.96
C SER A 102 10.64 17.71 -12.43
N ASP A 103 10.48 17.75 -11.11
CA ASP A 103 9.19 17.56 -10.43
C ASP A 103 8.21 18.72 -10.70
N ILE A 104 8.64 19.73 -11.45
CA ILE A 104 7.93 20.99 -11.69
C ILE A 104 7.27 21.00 -13.07
N TYR A 105 7.98 20.58 -14.13
CA TYR A 105 7.51 20.71 -15.51
C TYR A 105 7.19 19.38 -16.20
N VAL A 106 6.29 19.48 -17.16
CA VAL A 106 5.96 18.47 -18.16
C VAL A 106 6.34 18.99 -19.54
N VAL A 107 6.65 18.09 -20.47
CA VAL A 107 7.13 18.42 -21.81
C VAL A 107 6.02 18.27 -22.84
N TYR A 108 5.92 19.24 -23.74
CA TYR A 108 4.96 19.27 -24.84
C TYR A 108 5.69 19.56 -26.15
N PRO A 109 5.98 18.53 -26.97
CA PRO A 109 6.51 18.75 -28.31
C PRO A 109 5.46 19.42 -29.21
N ASN A 110 5.92 20.22 -30.16
CA ASN A 110 5.08 20.76 -31.21
C ASN A 110 4.91 19.72 -32.33
N THR A 111 3.93 18.84 -32.19
CA THR A 111 3.70 17.73 -33.13
C THR A 111 3.42 18.21 -34.56
N VAL A 112 2.77 19.36 -34.73
CA VAL A 112 2.51 19.98 -36.04
C VAL A 112 3.83 20.34 -36.74
N GLN A 113 4.77 20.90 -36.00
CA GLN A 113 6.08 21.24 -36.54
C GLN A 113 6.93 19.99 -36.83
N ILE A 114 6.85 18.95 -35.98
CA ILE A 114 7.55 17.68 -36.24
C ILE A 114 7.11 17.09 -37.59
N LEU A 115 5.80 17.05 -37.86
CA LEU A 115 5.25 16.54 -39.11
C LEU A 115 5.65 17.40 -40.31
N LYS A 116 5.73 18.72 -40.12
CA LYS A 116 6.14 19.65 -41.19
C LYS A 116 7.62 19.51 -41.54
N ASP A 117 8.47 19.37 -40.53
CA ASP A 117 9.93 19.37 -40.68
C ASP A 117 10.47 17.98 -41.06
N ASN A 118 9.65 16.92 -40.90
CA ASN A 118 10.02 15.53 -41.22
C ASN A 118 8.95 14.88 -42.09
N ASN A 119 9.11 15.01 -43.41
CA ASN A 119 8.14 14.53 -44.41
C ASN A 119 7.89 13.02 -44.39
N PHE A 120 8.83 12.22 -43.89
CA PHE A 120 8.69 10.78 -43.74
C PHE A 120 7.86 10.36 -42.51
N ILE A 121 7.50 11.29 -41.61
CA ILE A 121 6.66 11.02 -40.45
C ILE A 121 5.20 11.37 -40.80
N LYS A 122 4.32 10.37 -40.76
CA LYS A 122 2.88 10.53 -41.04
C LYS A 122 2.07 10.98 -39.84
N GLU A 123 2.38 10.44 -38.68
CA GLU A 123 1.62 10.69 -37.45
C GLU A 123 2.56 10.75 -36.25
N VAL A 124 2.26 11.66 -35.31
CA VAL A 124 2.94 11.73 -34.01
C VAL A 124 1.87 11.86 -32.93
N THR A 125 1.91 10.94 -31.97
CA THR A 125 1.02 10.88 -30.82
C THR A 125 1.84 10.83 -29.54
N MET A 126 1.37 11.49 -28.49
CA MET A 126 2.02 11.45 -27.17
C MET A 126 1.24 10.50 -26.26
N ASP A 127 1.94 9.69 -25.47
CA ASP A 127 1.31 8.65 -24.63
C ASP A 127 0.44 9.26 -23.53
N ASP A 128 0.92 10.37 -22.95
CA ASP A 128 0.24 11.12 -21.91
C ASP A 128 -0.07 12.54 -22.39
N LYS A 129 -1.04 13.20 -21.73
CA LYS A 129 -1.27 14.67 -21.85
C LYS A 129 -0.10 15.43 -21.21
N GLY A 130 1.05 15.33 -21.86
CA GLY A 130 2.35 15.83 -21.44
C GLY A 130 3.25 14.74 -20.84
N GLY A 131 4.41 14.56 -21.46
CA GLY A 131 5.43 13.56 -21.10
C GLY A 131 6.55 13.55 -22.14
N PRO A 132 7.70 12.92 -21.87
CA PRO A 132 8.79 12.83 -22.84
C PRO A 132 8.65 11.64 -23.79
N PHE A 133 7.57 10.85 -23.71
CA PHE A 133 7.36 9.63 -24.47
C PHE A 133 6.15 9.75 -25.40
N GLY A 134 6.25 9.13 -26.56
CA GLY A 134 5.18 9.10 -27.54
C GLY A 134 5.42 8.03 -28.59
N ASN A 135 4.52 7.97 -29.56
CA ASN A 135 4.54 7.06 -30.69
C ASN A 135 4.46 7.84 -31.99
N LEU A 136 5.18 7.39 -33.02
CA LEU A 136 5.11 7.94 -34.37
C LEU A 136 4.87 6.84 -35.40
N ILE A 137 4.36 7.24 -36.57
CA ILE A 137 4.26 6.42 -37.77
C ILE A 137 5.22 7.01 -38.80
N SER A 138 6.14 6.19 -39.29
CA SER A 138 7.18 6.56 -40.24
C SER A 138 7.06 5.77 -41.53
N GLU A 139 7.31 6.40 -42.67
CA GLU A 139 7.46 5.72 -43.97
C GLU A 139 8.86 5.14 -44.17
N LYS A 140 9.81 5.55 -43.32
CA LYS A 140 11.20 5.09 -43.30
C LYS A 140 11.43 4.19 -42.08
N THR A 141 12.23 3.15 -42.23
CA THR A 141 12.77 2.40 -41.08
C THR A 141 13.71 3.28 -40.25
N LEU A 142 13.53 3.26 -38.93
CA LEU A 142 14.35 3.99 -37.97
C LEU A 142 15.14 3.02 -37.09
N GLU A 143 16.42 3.28 -36.89
CA GLU A 143 17.24 2.51 -35.95
C GLU A 143 17.03 2.97 -34.51
N TYR A 144 17.23 2.07 -33.53
CA TYR A 144 17.06 2.38 -32.11
C TYR A 144 17.88 3.61 -31.65
N ASN A 145 19.09 3.76 -32.18
CA ASN A 145 20.03 4.84 -31.84
C ASN A 145 19.95 6.06 -32.77
N GLU A 146 19.09 6.03 -33.80
CA GLU A 146 18.90 7.16 -34.71
C GLU A 146 18.33 8.37 -33.94
N LYS A 147 18.66 9.57 -34.41
CA LYS A 147 18.17 10.83 -33.83
C LYS A 147 17.49 11.67 -34.88
N ILE A 148 16.34 12.22 -34.50
CA ILE A 148 15.64 13.24 -35.27
C ILE A 148 15.80 14.55 -34.52
N ASP A 149 16.71 15.38 -35.00
CA ASP A 149 17.10 16.64 -34.35
C ASP A 149 16.08 17.77 -34.61
N ASN A 150 16.31 18.93 -34.00
CA ASN A 150 15.53 20.16 -34.19
C ASN A 150 14.05 20.11 -33.78
N ILE A 151 13.71 19.29 -32.79
CA ILE A 151 12.34 19.16 -32.30
C ILE A 151 11.99 20.31 -31.38
N VAL A 152 11.05 21.16 -31.80
CA VAL A 152 10.56 22.28 -30.98
C VAL A 152 9.61 21.75 -29.90
N TYR A 153 9.81 22.18 -28.66
CA TYR A 153 8.96 21.83 -27.52
C TYR A 153 8.83 22.98 -26.52
N THR A 154 7.75 22.95 -25.75
CA THR A 154 7.50 23.84 -24.62
C THR A 154 7.40 23.04 -23.31
N LEU A 155 7.51 23.74 -22.18
CA LEU A 155 7.32 23.16 -20.86
C LEU A 155 6.05 23.74 -20.21
N SER A 156 5.30 22.91 -19.49
CA SER A 156 4.17 23.40 -18.69
C SER A 156 4.24 22.86 -17.26
N LEU A 157 3.72 23.63 -16.30
CA LEU A 157 3.76 23.23 -14.90
C LEU A 157 2.88 21.99 -14.66
N LYS A 158 3.41 20.99 -13.94
CA LYS A 158 2.64 19.82 -13.52
C LYS A 158 1.40 20.25 -12.75
N ALA A 159 0.23 19.72 -13.10
CA ALA A 159 -1.01 19.98 -12.37
C ALA A 159 -0.89 19.67 -10.86
N LYS A 160 -0.13 18.63 -10.50
CA LYS A 160 0.20 18.31 -9.10
C LYS A 160 1.00 19.44 -8.43
N PHE A 161 2.04 19.96 -9.07
CA PHE A 161 2.84 21.08 -8.55
C PHE A 161 1.99 22.34 -8.37
N VAL A 162 1.20 22.71 -9.38
CA VAL A 162 0.28 23.87 -9.31
C VAL A 162 -0.71 23.71 -8.16
N LYS A 163 -1.29 22.51 -7.99
CA LYS A 163 -2.21 22.21 -6.88
C LYS A 163 -1.54 22.38 -5.51
N TYR A 164 -0.34 21.85 -5.32
CA TYR A 164 0.40 22.00 -4.05
C TYR A 164 0.83 23.46 -3.80
N PHE A 165 1.21 24.18 -4.84
CA PHE A 165 1.56 25.59 -4.74
C PHE A 165 0.36 26.45 -4.32
N ILE A 166 -0.81 26.24 -4.93
CA ILE A 166 -2.06 26.91 -4.53
C ILE A 166 -2.39 26.60 -3.07
N LEU A 167 -2.27 25.34 -2.65
CA LEU A 167 -2.49 24.95 -1.25
C LEU A 167 -1.54 25.68 -0.30
N PHE A 168 -0.26 25.81 -0.66
CA PHE A 168 0.74 26.52 0.12
C PHE A 168 0.44 28.03 0.23
N VAL A 169 0.03 28.66 -0.89
CA VAL A 169 -0.45 30.05 -0.89
C VAL A 169 -1.68 30.22 0.00
N CYS A 170 -2.67 29.33 -0.11
CA CYS A 170 -3.84 29.33 0.77
C CYS A 170 -3.45 29.20 2.25
N LEU A 171 -2.45 28.37 2.57
CA LEU A 171 -1.96 28.18 3.93
C LEU A 171 -1.28 29.45 4.47
N ILE A 172 -0.46 30.14 3.66
CA ILE A 172 0.11 31.45 4.01
C ILE A 172 -1.01 32.49 4.20
N CYS A 173 -2.00 32.51 3.32
CA CYS A 173 -3.17 33.39 3.46
C CYS A 173 -3.94 33.09 4.76
N ILE A 174 -4.14 31.82 5.11
CA ILE A 174 -4.76 31.42 6.38
C ILE A 174 -3.88 31.85 7.56
N LEU A 175 -2.55 31.75 7.48
CA LEU A 175 -1.64 32.23 8.53
C LEU A 175 -1.72 33.75 8.69
N ILE A 176 -1.80 34.50 7.59
CA ILE A 176 -2.02 35.95 7.60
C ILE A 176 -3.39 36.27 8.23
N CYS A 177 -4.45 35.59 7.78
CA CYS A 177 -5.80 35.74 8.31
C CYS A 177 -5.88 35.39 9.79
N THR A 178 -5.25 34.30 10.24
CA THR A 178 -5.25 33.93 11.65
C THR A 178 -4.47 34.95 12.48
N VAL A 179 -3.29 35.42 12.06
CA VAL A 179 -2.56 36.46 12.80
C VAL A 179 -3.34 37.77 12.87
N TYR A 180 -4.04 38.15 11.81
CA TYR A 180 -4.82 39.39 11.72
C TYR A 180 -6.17 39.30 12.46
N PHE A 181 -6.96 38.27 12.18
CA PHE A 181 -8.30 38.07 12.75
C PHE A 181 -8.25 37.58 14.20
N TRP A 182 -7.23 36.85 14.67
CA TRP A 182 -7.20 36.33 16.04
C TRP A 182 -7.34 37.42 17.09
N LYS A 183 -6.85 38.64 16.83
CA LYS A 183 -6.99 39.77 17.76
C LYS A 183 -8.44 40.29 17.84
N LYS A 184 -9.15 40.33 16.70
CA LYS A 184 -10.55 40.76 16.59
C LYS A 184 -11.53 39.67 17.02
N LEU A 185 -11.26 38.42 16.62
CA LEU A 185 -12.04 37.22 16.94
C LEU A 185 -11.99 36.87 18.42
N LYS A 186 -10.84 37.10 19.09
CA LYS A 186 -10.69 36.90 20.53
C LYS A 186 -11.52 37.90 21.34
N LEU A 187 -11.66 39.14 20.88
CA LEU A 187 -12.56 40.15 21.46
C LEU A 187 -14.03 39.78 21.23
N PHE A 188 -14.38 39.36 20.02
CA PHE A 188 -15.75 39.00 19.64
C PHE A 188 -16.27 37.71 20.29
N LEU A 189 -15.43 36.68 20.44
CA LEU A 189 -15.82 35.37 21.00
C LEU A 189 -15.78 35.30 22.53
N PHE A 190 -15.03 36.17 23.21
CA PHE A 190 -14.95 36.16 24.69
C PHE A 190 -16.18 36.76 25.35
N GLU A 191 -16.84 37.75 24.73
CA GLU A 191 -17.91 38.51 25.40
C GLU A 191 -19.27 37.82 25.34
N LYS A 192 -19.55 36.99 24.33
CA LYS A 192 -20.91 36.47 24.10
C LYS A 192 -20.95 34.97 23.80
N LYS A 193 -20.87 34.18 24.88
CA LYS A 193 -20.81 32.69 24.92
C LYS A 193 -21.97 31.97 24.20
N TYR A 194 -23.12 32.62 24.02
CA TYR A 194 -24.32 32.02 23.41
C TYR A 194 -24.27 31.92 21.87
N TYR A 195 -23.44 32.73 21.19
CA TYR A 195 -23.32 32.66 19.73
C TYR A 195 -22.61 31.39 19.24
N ILE A 196 -21.76 30.77 20.07
CA ILE A 196 -21.12 29.48 19.74
C ILE A 196 -22.17 28.35 19.76
N LEU A 197 -23.08 28.37 20.72
CA LEU A 197 -24.21 27.43 20.80
C LEU A 197 -25.19 27.62 19.64
N ILE A 198 -25.50 28.87 19.27
CA ILE A 198 -26.34 29.19 18.11
C ILE A 198 -25.68 28.76 16.79
N ALA A 199 -24.37 28.98 16.64
CA ALA A 199 -23.64 28.48 15.48
C ALA A 199 -23.65 26.95 15.42
N TYR A 200 -23.56 26.27 16.58
CA TYR A 200 -23.69 24.82 16.69
C TYR A 200 -25.07 24.32 16.25
N SER A 201 -26.15 24.95 16.74
CA SER A 201 -27.52 24.54 16.43
C SER A 201 -27.89 24.82 14.97
N ILE A 202 -27.50 25.98 14.42
CA ILE A 202 -27.67 26.29 12.99
C ILE A 202 -26.88 25.29 12.13
N PHE A 203 -25.65 24.96 12.54
CA PHE A 203 -24.81 24.05 11.76
C PHE A 203 -25.30 22.59 11.82
N ILE A 204 -25.74 22.11 12.98
CA ILE A 204 -26.41 20.81 13.13
C ILE A 204 -27.70 20.78 12.29
N ALA A 205 -28.50 21.85 12.29
CA ALA A 205 -29.71 21.95 11.48
C ALA A 205 -29.39 21.88 9.97
N ILE A 206 -28.36 22.59 9.49
CA ILE A 206 -27.89 22.51 8.09
C ILE A 206 -27.41 21.10 7.76
N PHE A 207 -26.70 20.43 8.68
CA PHE A 207 -26.22 19.06 8.49
C PHE A 207 -27.36 18.04 8.44
N ILE A 208 -28.37 18.18 9.31
CA ILE A 208 -29.59 17.36 9.28
C ILE A 208 -30.35 17.61 7.99
N LEU A 209 -30.55 18.87 7.58
CA LEU A 209 -31.19 19.23 6.32
C LEU A 209 -30.44 18.62 5.12
N PHE A 210 -29.10 18.63 5.16
CA PHE A 210 -28.25 18.04 4.14
C PHE A 210 -28.31 16.50 4.13
N LEU A 211 -28.37 15.85 5.30
CA LEU A 211 -28.59 14.40 5.40
C LEU A 211 -29.97 14.03 4.82
N ILE A 212 -31.01 14.82 5.11
CA ILE A 212 -32.35 14.65 4.56
C ILE A 212 -32.35 14.79 3.03
N VAL A 213 -31.64 15.78 2.47
CA VAL A 213 -31.47 15.95 1.01
C VAL A 213 -30.70 14.78 0.38
N ASN A 214 -29.86 14.06 1.13
CA ASN A 214 -29.15 12.87 0.67
C ASN A 214 -29.89 11.54 0.96
N LEU A 215 -31.09 11.55 1.55
CA LEU A 215 -31.89 10.33 1.74
C LEU A 215 -32.39 9.81 0.40
N ASN A 216 -31.79 8.73 -0.11
CA ASN A 216 -32.38 7.68 -0.97
C ASN A 216 -33.52 8.09 -1.94
N ILE A 217 -33.45 9.26 -2.58
CA ILE A 217 -34.50 9.73 -3.50
C ILE A 217 -34.54 8.77 -4.69
N ILE A 218 -35.69 8.11 -4.84
CA ILE A 218 -35.98 7.24 -5.98
C ILE A 218 -36.33 8.15 -7.16
N ARG A 219 -35.58 8.03 -8.25
CA ARG A 219 -35.83 8.72 -9.52
C ARG A 219 -36.39 7.74 -10.54
N LYS A 220 -37.30 8.22 -11.38
CA LYS A 220 -37.83 7.47 -12.52
C LYS A 220 -37.08 7.87 -13.79
N SER A 221 -36.83 6.92 -14.69
CA SER A 221 -36.28 7.12 -16.03
C SER A 221 -36.66 5.95 -16.93
N ASN A 222 -36.35 6.03 -18.21
CA ASN A 222 -36.58 4.95 -19.16
C ASN A 222 -35.29 4.28 -19.62
N LEU A 223 -35.38 3.02 -20.02
CA LEU A 223 -34.39 2.36 -20.86
C LEU A 223 -34.69 2.64 -22.34
N THR A 224 -33.64 2.93 -23.09
CA THR A 224 -33.63 3.30 -24.51
C THR A 224 -32.52 2.54 -25.22
N ASP A 225 -32.47 2.57 -26.56
CA ASP A 225 -31.45 1.88 -27.37
C ASP A 225 -31.32 0.38 -27.03
N LEU A 226 -32.45 -0.35 -27.09
CA LEU A 226 -32.50 -1.78 -26.85
C LEU A 226 -31.78 -2.54 -28.00
N HIS A 227 -30.69 -3.22 -27.68
CA HIS A 227 -29.90 -4.03 -28.64
C HIS A 227 -29.77 -5.47 -28.16
N ILE A 228 -30.19 -6.44 -28.97
CA ILE A 228 -30.06 -7.86 -28.65
C ILE A 228 -28.58 -8.28 -28.72
N ILE A 229 -28.03 -8.82 -27.64
CA ILE A 229 -26.66 -9.34 -27.56
C ILE A 229 -26.63 -10.85 -27.82
N SER A 230 -27.68 -11.59 -27.41
CA SER A 230 -27.75 -13.05 -27.53
C SER A 230 -29.20 -13.53 -27.54
N GLU A 231 -29.46 -14.63 -28.24
CA GLU A 231 -30.76 -15.30 -28.36
C GLU A 231 -30.59 -16.81 -28.11
N SER A 232 -31.50 -17.41 -27.33
CA SER A 232 -31.54 -18.84 -27.06
C SER A 232 -33.00 -19.31 -26.92
N LYS A 233 -33.24 -20.62 -26.87
CA LYS A 233 -34.58 -21.19 -26.59
C LYS A 233 -35.16 -20.71 -25.25
N ALA A 234 -34.29 -20.32 -24.31
CA ALA A 234 -34.68 -19.90 -22.98
C ALA A 234 -34.92 -18.38 -22.86
N GLY A 235 -34.54 -17.57 -23.87
CA GLY A 235 -34.91 -16.15 -23.97
C GLY A 235 -33.94 -15.26 -24.77
N TYR A 236 -34.05 -13.96 -24.56
CA TYR A 236 -33.30 -12.90 -25.25
C TYR A 236 -32.50 -12.04 -24.27
N VAL A 237 -31.29 -11.64 -24.64
CA VAL A 237 -30.41 -10.74 -23.87
C VAL A 237 -30.36 -9.38 -24.56
N TYR A 238 -30.68 -8.30 -23.83
CA TYR A 238 -30.65 -6.92 -24.32
C TYR A 238 -29.60 -6.08 -23.60
N LYS A 239 -28.90 -5.24 -24.37
CA LYS A 239 -28.16 -4.07 -23.91
C LYS A 239 -29.06 -2.84 -24.05
N ALA A 240 -29.07 -1.95 -23.07
CA ALA A 240 -29.89 -0.75 -23.10
C ALA A 240 -29.19 0.45 -22.44
N LYS A 241 -29.52 1.67 -22.86
CA LYS A 241 -29.10 2.92 -22.23
C LYS A 241 -30.18 3.46 -21.31
N ILE A 242 -29.78 4.23 -20.30
CA ILE A 242 -30.72 5.03 -19.52
C ILE A 242 -30.92 6.38 -20.21
N GLU A 243 -32.16 6.71 -20.52
CA GLU A 243 -32.54 7.98 -21.12
C GLU A 243 -32.03 9.16 -20.27
N ASN A 244 -31.49 10.21 -20.91
CA ASN A 244 -30.97 11.40 -20.22
C ASN A 244 -29.87 11.15 -19.17
N TYR A 245 -29.08 10.07 -19.32
CA TYR A 245 -27.90 9.84 -18.48
C TYR A 245 -26.91 11.03 -18.55
N LYS A 246 -26.92 11.88 -17.52
CA LYS A 246 -25.89 12.90 -17.29
C LYS A 246 -25.07 12.51 -16.07
N ASN A 247 -23.83 12.07 -16.31
CA ASN A 247 -22.86 11.82 -15.24
C ASN A 247 -22.49 13.16 -14.59
N SER A 248 -23.23 13.54 -13.55
CA SER A 248 -22.94 14.80 -12.85
C SER A 248 -21.63 14.67 -12.06
N LYS A 249 -20.95 15.81 -11.86
CA LYS A 249 -19.77 15.85 -10.99
C LYS A 249 -20.11 15.46 -9.54
N LEU A 250 -21.33 15.75 -9.08
CA LEU A 250 -21.75 15.61 -7.68
C LEU A 250 -22.40 14.26 -7.35
N PHE A 251 -23.16 13.69 -8.27
CA PHE A 251 -23.93 12.46 -8.08
C PHE A 251 -23.72 11.48 -9.25
N SER A 252 -23.59 10.19 -8.94
CA SER A 252 -23.72 9.08 -9.90
C SER A 252 -25.00 8.30 -9.64
N ILE A 253 -25.41 7.45 -10.57
CA ILE A 253 -26.43 6.44 -10.29
C ILE A 253 -25.86 5.45 -9.25
N ASN A 254 -26.69 4.99 -8.33
CA ASN A 254 -26.35 3.84 -7.50
C ASN A 254 -26.65 2.58 -8.31
N ASN A 255 -25.59 1.99 -8.86
CA ASN A 255 -25.67 0.90 -9.82
C ASN A 255 -26.41 -0.34 -9.28
N ASN A 256 -26.56 -0.51 -7.97
CA ASN A 256 -27.26 -1.65 -7.37
C ASN A 256 -28.70 -1.31 -6.93
N SER A 257 -29.31 -0.25 -7.46
CA SER A 257 -30.62 0.24 -7.00
C SER A 257 -31.67 0.38 -8.09
N ILE A 258 -31.34 -0.04 -9.32
CA ILE A 258 -32.20 0.13 -10.48
C ILE A 258 -33.23 -1.00 -10.51
N GLN A 259 -34.51 -0.67 -10.51
CA GLN A 259 -35.65 -1.59 -10.55
C GLN A 259 -36.50 -1.23 -11.78
N VAL A 260 -36.99 -2.19 -12.55
CA VAL A 260 -37.93 -1.93 -13.67
C VAL A 260 -39.35 -1.92 -13.10
N ASN A 261 -40.25 -1.12 -13.69
CA ASN A 261 -41.68 -1.20 -13.36
C ASN A 261 -42.37 -2.13 -14.38
N ASN A 262 -43.35 -2.94 -13.94
CA ASN A 262 -44.11 -3.98 -14.69
C ASN A 262 -43.40 -5.32 -14.97
N THR A 263 -43.58 -6.30 -14.09
CA THR A 263 -42.97 -7.64 -14.24
C THR A 263 -43.98 -8.79 -14.28
N ASN A 264 -44.36 -9.20 -15.49
CA ASN A 264 -44.77 -10.59 -15.75
C ASN A 264 -43.83 -11.32 -16.73
N TYR A 265 -42.90 -10.62 -17.40
CA TYR A 265 -42.07 -11.19 -18.48
C TYR A 265 -40.58 -10.76 -18.45
N ILE A 266 -40.20 -9.81 -17.59
CA ILE A 266 -38.81 -9.38 -17.36
C ILE A 266 -38.37 -9.93 -16.00
N LYS A 267 -37.46 -10.90 -15.99
CA LYS A 267 -36.76 -11.34 -14.77
C LYS A 267 -35.39 -10.64 -14.74
N TYR A 268 -35.11 -9.96 -13.62
CA TYR A 268 -33.94 -9.06 -13.45
C TYR A 268 -32.63 -9.81 -13.46
N TYR A 269 -31.66 -9.26 -14.20
CA TYR A 269 -30.46 -10.01 -14.57
C TYR A 269 -30.82 -11.43 -14.97
N GLY A 270 -31.93 -11.65 -15.69
CA GLY A 270 -32.13 -12.98 -16.19
C GLY A 270 -30.91 -13.31 -17.02
N TYR A 271 -30.36 -14.46 -16.72
CA TYR A 271 -29.76 -15.19 -17.77
C TYR A 271 -30.73 -16.35 -17.84
N SER A 272 -31.32 -16.57 -18.98
CA SER A 272 -31.81 -17.90 -19.29
C SER A 272 -30.94 -18.26 -20.47
N LEU A 273 -29.62 -18.30 -20.23
CA LEU A 273 -28.72 -18.74 -21.27
C LEU A 273 -28.68 -20.23 -21.16
N GLU A 274 -29.17 -20.84 -22.21
CA GLU A 274 -28.98 -22.24 -22.46
C GLU A 274 -27.80 -22.38 -23.42
N ILE A 275 -26.73 -23.01 -22.94
CA ILE A 275 -25.55 -23.35 -23.73
C ILE A 275 -25.78 -24.75 -24.27
N THR A 276 -25.85 -24.87 -25.60
CA THR A 276 -25.94 -26.17 -26.31
C THR A 276 -24.66 -26.49 -27.08
N ASN A 277 -23.69 -25.57 -27.08
CA ASN A 277 -22.43 -25.74 -27.79
C ASN A 277 -21.38 -26.42 -26.89
N LYS A 278 -20.50 -27.21 -27.51
CA LYS A 278 -19.35 -27.79 -26.83
C LYS A 278 -18.39 -26.70 -26.30
N PRO A 279 -17.57 -26.98 -25.26
CA PRO A 279 -16.59 -26.03 -24.74
C PRO A 279 -15.57 -25.61 -25.81
N GLU A 280 -15.05 -24.38 -25.69
CA GLU A 280 -14.09 -23.80 -26.64
C GLU A 280 -12.64 -24.27 -26.41
N GLY A 281 -12.35 -24.76 -25.21
CA GLY A 281 -11.04 -25.30 -24.86
C GLY A 281 -11.07 -25.99 -23.51
N SER A 282 -10.01 -26.74 -23.25
CA SER A 282 -9.75 -27.45 -21.98
C SER A 282 -8.34 -27.13 -21.48
N TRP A 283 -8.03 -27.42 -20.22
CA TRP A 283 -6.67 -27.21 -19.71
C TRP A 283 -5.67 -28.21 -20.29
N TYR A 284 -6.12 -29.43 -20.56
CA TYR A 284 -5.37 -30.45 -21.28
C TYR A 284 -5.97 -30.67 -22.68
N ASN A 285 -5.13 -30.68 -23.71
CA ASN A 285 -5.52 -30.67 -25.13
C ASN A 285 -5.75 -32.08 -25.73
N ASP A 286 -5.72 -33.14 -24.92
CA ASP A 286 -5.74 -34.54 -25.35
C ASP A 286 -7.12 -35.24 -25.23
N ASP A 287 -8.17 -34.48 -24.87
CA ASP A 287 -9.55 -34.96 -24.74
C ASP A 287 -10.32 -34.96 -26.07
N ASN A 288 -11.22 -35.92 -26.25
CA ASN A 288 -12.10 -35.99 -27.42
C ASN A 288 -13.44 -35.32 -27.12
N ILE A 289 -13.77 -34.24 -27.86
CA ILE A 289 -15.03 -33.50 -27.70
C ILE A 289 -15.77 -33.38 -29.05
N TYR A 290 -16.92 -34.06 -29.16
CA TYR A 290 -17.70 -34.16 -30.39
C TYR A 290 -19.21 -34.09 -30.13
N TYR A 291 -19.97 -33.69 -31.14
CA TYR A 291 -21.43 -33.64 -31.07
C TYR A 291 -22.04 -35.03 -31.26
N THR A 292 -23.18 -35.28 -30.61
CA THR A 292 -24.03 -36.43 -30.88
C THR A 292 -25.15 -36.05 -31.87
N ASN A 293 -25.81 -37.06 -32.46
CA ASN A 293 -26.87 -36.84 -33.44
C ASN A 293 -28.11 -36.10 -32.87
N ASN A 294 -28.19 -35.92 -31.54
CA ASN A 294 -29.33 -35.31 -30.84
C ASN A 294 -29.06 -33.86 -30.40
N ASN A 295 -28.09 -33.15 -31.00
CA ASN A 295 -27.64 -31.80 -30.60
C ASN A 295 -27.06 -31.70 -29.17
N ALA A 296 -26.77 -32.83 -28.52
CA ALA A 296 -25.94 -32.90 -27.32
C ALA A 296 -24.45 -33.03 -27.70
N TYR A 297 -23.54 -32.89 -26.74
CA TYR A 297 -22.12 -33.11 -26.97
C TYR A 297 -21.51 -34.03 -25.92
N ILE A 298 -20.53 -34.82 -26.35
CA ILE A 298 -19.78 -35.75 -25.51
C ILE A 298 -18.42 -35.15 -25.20
N ILE A 299 -18.03 -35.25 -23.93
CA ILE A 299 -16.68 -35.02 -23.42
C ILE A 299 -16.15 -36.37 -22.93
N ASP A 300 -15.11 -36.88 -23.58
CA ASP A 300 -14.32 -38.01 -23.07
C ASP A 300 -13.12 -37.47 -22.29
N ASN A 301 -13.34 -37.24 -20.99
CA ASN A 301 -12.33 -36.67 -20.09
C ASN A 301 -11.34 -37.75 -19.64
N LYS A 302 -10.08 -37.63 -20.04
CA LYS A 302 -9.04 -38.62 -19.66
C LYS A 302 -8.44 -38.36 -18.27
N HIS A 303 -8.64 -37.18 -17.71
CA HIS A 303 -8.00 -36.72 -16.47
C HIS A 303 -8.98 -36.74 -15.29
N GLU A 304 -8.46 -36.91 -14.06
CA GLU A 304 -9.30 -36.88 -12.85
C GLU A 304 -9.92 -35.50 -12.60
N THR A 305 -9.21 -34.43 -12.99
CA THR A 305 -9.70 -33.05 -12.94
C THR A 305 -9.25 -32.32 -14.20
N ASN A 306 -10.18 -32.09 -15.14
CA ASN A 306 -9.96 -31.20 -16.29
C ASN A 306 -11.03 -30.11 -16.31
N GLY A 307 -10.63 -28.88 -16.59
CA GLY A 307 -11.51 -27.74 -16.69
C GLY A 307 -11.80 -27.41 -18.16
N TYR A 308 -13.08 -27.21 -18.46
CA TYR A 308 -13.60 -26.89 -19.78
C TYR A 308 -14.13 -25.47 -19.79
N LYS A 309 -13.60 -24.66 -20.71
CA LYS A 309 -13.92 -23.24 -20.86
C LYS A 309 -15.10 -23.04 -21.81
N TYR A 310 -16.07 -22.26 -21.35
CA TYR A 310 -17.17 -21.74 -22.16
C TYR A 310 -17.02 -20.22 -22.23
N ASN A 311 -16.89 -19.68 -23.44
CA ASN A 311 -16.71 -18.26 -23.66
C ASN A 311 -18.06 -17.54 -23.64
N ILE A 312 -18.57 -17.41 -22.44
CA ILE A 312 -19.75 -16.62 -22.15
C ILE A 312 -19.32 -15.42 -21.34
N GLN A 313 -19.68 -14.23 -21.80
CA GLN A 313 -19.39 -12.99 -21.07
C GLN A 313 -20.41 -12.81 -19.96
N LEU A 314 -20.11 -13.32 -18.76
CA LEU A 314 -20.94 -13.16 -17.58
C LEU A 314 -20.44 -12.01 -16.71
N THR A 315 -21.33 -11.12 -16.28
CA THR A 315 -20.94 -10.05 -15.37
C THR A 315 -20.78 -10.57 -13.93
N THR A 316 -19.58 -10.52 -13.37
CA THR A 316 -19.28 -11.09 -12.03
C THR A 316 -19.07 -10.01 -10.98
N TYR A 317 -20.10 -9.21 -10.67
CA TYR A 317 -19.99 -8.20 -9.61
C TYR A 317 -20.17 -8.82 -8.22
N ILE A 318 -19.43 -8.31 -7.23
CA ILE A 318 -19.58 -8.70 -5.82
C ILE A 318 -21.04 -8.61 -5.38
N GLY A 319 -21.55 -9.71 -4.82
CA GLY A 319 -22.92 -9.83 -4.35
C GLY A 319 -23.91 -10.33 -5.40
N ASN A 320 -23.50 -10.52 -6.66
CA ASN A 320 -24.35 -11.17 -7.67
C ASN A 320 -24.62 -12.63 -7.31
N LYS A 321 -25.83 -13.11 -7.62
CA LYS A 321 -26.25 -14.49 -7.43
C LYS A 321 -26.58 -15.16 -8.76
N TYR A 322 -26.01 -16.34 -8.99
CA TYR A 322 -26.21 -17.18 -10.18
C TYR A 322 -26.58 -18.60 -9.77
N LYS A 323 -27.56 -19.18 -10.44
CA LYS A 323 -27.92 -20.59 -10.44
C LYS A 323 -27.45 -21.20 -11.75
N ILE A 324 -26.78 -22.34 -11.69
CA ILE A 324 -26.48 -23.16 -12.87
C ILE A 324 -27.28 -24.45 -12.77
N THR A 325 -27.82 -24.89 -13.90
CA THR A 325 -28.49 -26.17 -14.09
C THR A 325 -27.87 -26.86 -15.30
N ILE A 326 -27.32 -28.06 -15.14
CA ILE A 326 -26.73 -28.85 -16.23
C ILE A 326 -27.66 -30.01 -16.51
N PHE A 327 -28.07 -30.16 -17.77
CA PHE A 327 -28.83 -31.29 -18.29
C PHE A 327 -27.85 -32.22 -19.01
N ALA A 328 -27.67 -33.42 -18.48
CA ALA A 328 -26.74 -34.41 -19.01
C ALA A 328 -27.41 -35.77 -19.17
N ASN A 329 -27.15 -36.47 -20.26
CA ASN A 329 -27.66 -37.83 -20.49
C ASN A 329 -26.79 -38.86 -19.77
N GLN A 330 -25.50 -38.56 -19.60
CA GLN A 330 -24.52 -39.42 -18.95
C GLN A 330 -23.43 -38.59 -18.27
N LEU A 331 -22.90 -39.06 -17.14
CA LEU A 331 -21.72 -38.50 -16.47
C LEU A 331 -20.61 -39.57 -16.40
N GLY A 332 -19.36 -39.11 -16.46
CA GLY A 332 -18.18 -39.96 -16.25
C GLY A 332 -18.13 -40.63 -14.88
N SER A 333 -17.28 -41.65 -14.73
CA SER A 333 -17.16 -42.48 -13.53
C SER A 333 -16.43 -41.78 -12.38
N ASN A 334 -16.99 -41.87 -11.16
CA ASN A 334 -16.38 -41.50 -9.87
C ASN A 334 -15.80 -40.08 -9.77
N GLY A 335 -16.60 -39.04 -10.03
CA GLY A 335 -16.23 -37.68 -9.65
C GLY A 335 -17.42 -36.70 -9.63
N ASN A 336 -17.23 -35.57 -8.98
CA ASN A 336 -18.23 -34.51 -8.86
C ASN A 336 -18.05 -33.47 -9.97
N VAL A 337 -19.16 -32.94 -10.49
CA VAL A 337 -19.11 -31.79 -11.39
C VAL A 337 -18.92 -30.53 -10.55
N SER A 338 -17.96 -29.68 -10.91
CA SER A 338 -17.77 -28.38 -10.27
C SER A 338 -17.71 -27.28 -11.31
N TRP A 339 -17.95 -26.03 -10.88
CA TRP A 339 -17.93 -24.89 -11.79
C TRP A 339 -17.29 -23.66 -11.16
N TYR A 340 -16.93 -22.66 -11.95
CA TYR A 340 -16.61 -21.31 -11.49
C TYR A 340 -16.76 -20.29 -12.64
N LEU A 341 -16.89 -19.00 -12.29
CA LEU A 341 -17.02 -17.89 -13.25
C LEU A 341 -15.78 -16.99 -13.36
N ASN A 342 -14.87 -17.10 -12.39
CA ASN A 342 -13.61 -16.38 -12.30
C ASN A 342 -12.69 -17.16 -11.34
N GLU A 343 -11.39 -17.23 -11.65
CA GLU A 343 -10.34 -17.92 -10.88
C GLU A 343 -10.39 -17.57 -9.37
N GLU A 344 -10.83 -16.36 -9.02
CA GLU A 344 -10.92 -15.93 -7.62
C GLU A 344 -12.10 -16.54 -6.81
N ASN A 345 -13.08 -17.20 -7.43
CA ASN A 345 -14.26 -17.75 -6.72
C ASN A 345 -14.08 -19.21 -6.23
N ASN A 346 -12.92 -19.85 -6.44
CA ASN A 346 -12.60 -21.26 -6.14
C ASN A 346 -13.61 -22.29 -6.72
N TYR A 347 -13.12 -23.51 -6.95
CA TYR A 347 -13.96 -24.64 -7.37
C TYR A 347 -14.90 -25.06 -6.24
N LYS A 348 -16.15 -25.35 -6.58
CA LYS A 348 -17.10 -25.96 -5.64
C LYS A 348 -17.98 -26.98 -6.38
N GLU A 349 -18.15 -28.11 -5.74
CA GLU A 349 -18.92 -29.22 -6.27
C GLU A 349 -20.42 -28.90 -6.32
N ILE A 350 -21.10 -29.38 -7.36
CA ILE A 350 -22.55 -29.30 -7.51
C ILE A 350 -23.15 -30.46 -6.72
N ASN A 351 -23.78 -30.13 -5.59
CA ASN A 351 -24.28 -31.14 -4.65
C ASN A 351 -25.70 -31.64 -4.96
N ASN A 352 -26.49 -30.87 -5.72
CA ASN A 352 -27.88 -31.23 -5.98
C ASN A 352 -27.99 -31.98 -7.31
N LYS A 353 -28.37 -33.26 -7.26
CA LYS A 353 -28.47 -34.16 -8.41
C LYS A 353 -29.85 -34.84 -8.42
N ASP A 354 -30.64 -34.54 -9.43
CA ASP A 354 -31.94 -35.16 -9.68
C ASP A 354 -31.87 -36.02 -10.96
N ILE A 355 -32.67 -37.07 -11.02
CA ILE A 355 -32.82 -37.92 -12.21
C ILE A 355 -34.28 -37.83 -12.65
N SER A 356 -34.55 -37.24 -13.80
CA SER A 356 -35.91 -37.17 -14.35
C SER A 356 -35.91 -37.41 -15.87
N ASN A 357 -36.86 -38.22 -16.34
CA ASN A 357 -37.02 -38.61 -17.76
C ASN A 357 -35.75 -39.13 -18.46
N GLY A 358 -34.85 -39.81 -17.75
CA GLY A 358 -33.61 -40.35 -18.33
C GLY A 358 -32.45 -39.35 -18.36
N ASN A 359 -32.68 -38.08 -18.00
CA ASN A 359 -31.64 -37.05 -17.92
C ASN A 359 -31.20 -36.84 -16.46
N ILE A 360 -29.90 -36.67 -16.27
CA ILE A 360 -29.26 -36.24 -15.03
C ILE A 360 -29.31 -34.72 -14.99
N ILE A 361 -29.94 -34.16 -13.94
CA ILE A 361 -30.05 -32.72 -13.72
C ILE A 361 -29.19 -32.35 -12.52
N LEU A 362 -28.16 -31.53 -12.75
CA LEU A 362 -27.29 -31.00 -11.70
C LEU A 362 -27.57 -29.52 -11.48
N SER A 363 -27.78 -29.07 -10.23
CA SER A 363 -28.03 -27.65 -9.96
C SER A 363 -27.28 -27.09 -8.75
N ASP A 364 -26.77 -25.86 -8.87
CA ASP A 364 -26.09 -25.14 -7.78
C ASP A 364 -26.39 -23.64 -7.84
N ILE A 365 -26.33 -22.97 -6.70
CA ILE A 365 -26.52 -21.51 -6.57
C ILE A 365 -25.28 -20.91 -5.91
N ARG A 366 -24.73 -19.86 -6.53
CA ARG A 366 -23.54 -19.16 -6.04
C ARG A 366 -23.70 -17.66 -5.94
N ASN A 367 -23.06 -17.12 -4.91
CA ASN A 367 -22.82 -15.69 -4.74
C ASN A 367 -21.40 -15.38 -5.26
N ILE A 368 -21.23 -14.27 -5.98
CA ILE A 368 -19.91 -13.76 -6.35
C ILE A 368 -19.30 -13.03 -5.16
N LEU A 369 -18.13 -13.48 -4.70
CA LEU A 369 -17.53 -13.02 -3.45
C LEU A 369 -16.29 -12.11 -3.64
N SER A 370 -15.68 -12.05 -4.82
CA SER A 370 -14.44 -11.31 -5.10
C SER A 370 -14.57 -10.22 -6.19
N TYR A 371 -13.64 -9.26 -6.21
CA TYR A 371 -13.70 -8.06 -7.05
C TYR A 371 -13.18 -8.34 -8.46
N THR A 372 -14.08 -8.55 -9.41
CA THR A 372 -13.77 -8.34 -10.83
C THR A 372 -14.63 -7.24 -11.41
N ASN A 373 -13.99 -6.21 -11.94
CA ASN A 373 -14.63 -5.24 -12.85
C ASN A 373 -14.75 -5.80 -14.27
N GLU A 374 -14.55 -7.10 -14.44
CA GLU A 374 -14.38 -7.81 -15.70
C GLU A 374 -15.51 -8.82 -15.91
N PHE A 375 -15.70 -9.22 -17.17
CA PHE A 375 -16.60 -10.33 -17.49
C PHE A 375 -15.92 -11.63 -17.07
N GLY A 376 -16.58 -12.43 -16.24
CA GLY A 376 -16.17 -13.78 -15.93
C GLY A 376 -16.43 -14.74 -17.09
N SER A 377 -15.59 -15.76 -17.21
CA SER A 377 -15.77 -16.89 -18.13
C SER A 377 -16.26 -18.10 -17.34
N LEU A 378 -17.22 -18.87 -17.89
CA LEU A 378 -17.64 -20.11 -17.24
C LEU A 378 -16.62 -21.20 -17.49
N TYR A 379 -16.23 -21.85 -16.40
CA TYR A 379 -15.47 -23.08 -16.44
C TYR A 379 -16.23 -24.17 -15.69
N LEU A 380 -16.25 -25.36 -16.28
CA LEU A 380 -16.82 -26.57 -15.69
C LEU A 380 -15.74 -27.64 -15.59
N ILE A 381 -15.68 -28.33 -14.46
CA ILE A 381 -14.90 -29.55 -14.30
C ILE A 381 -15.86 -30.72 -14.34
N PHE A 382 -15.64 -31.63 -15.28
CA PHE A 382 -16.37 -32.89 -15.36
C PHE A 382 -15.51 -34.04 -14.80
N PRO A 383 -16.14 -35.10 -14.28
CA PRO A 383 -15.42 -36.30 -13.84
C PRO A 383 -14.72 -37.02 -14.99
N LYS A 384 -13.76 -37.87 -14.66
CA LYS A 384 -13.08 -38.74 -15.63
C LYS A 384 -14.07 -39.69 -16.31
N GLY A 385 -13.90 -39.89 -17.62
CA GLY A 385 -14.75 -40.73 -18.46
C GLY A 385 -15.74 -39.94 -19.31
N ILE A 386 -16.70 -40.66 -19.89
CA ILE A 386 -17.64 -40.13 -20.88
C ILE A 386 -18.76 -39.35 -20.19
N THR A 387 -18.83 -38.05 -20.46
CA THR A 387 -19.92 -37.17 -20.05
C THR A 387 -20.67 -36.65 -21.28
N GLU A 388 -21.96 -36.92 -21.38
CA GLU A 388 -22.83 -36.43 -22.45
C GLU A 388 -23.71 -35.30 -21.91
N VAL A 389 -23.50 -34.08 -22.40
CA VAL A 389 -24.22 -32.87 -21.98
C VAL A 389 -25.20 -32.45 -23.06
N GLU A 390 -26.47 -32.31 -22.68
CA GLU A 390 -27.54 -31.80 -23.55
C GLU A 390 -27.53 -30.27 -23.57
N SER A 391 -27.60 -29.64 -22.40
CA SER A 391 -27.49 -28.19 -22.27
C SER A 391 -27.09 -27.73 -20.87
N ILE A 392 -26.57 -26.50 -20.79
CA ILE A 392 -26.26 -25.83 -19.52
C ILE A 392 -27.10 -24.56 -19.44
N LEU A 393 -28.04 -24.53 -18.49
CA LEU A 393 -28.86 -23.37 -18.20
C LEU A 393 -28.24 -22.56 -17.06
N ILE A 394 -28.05 -21.27 -17.28
CA ILE A 394 -27.55 -20.34 -16.26
C ILE A 394 -28.63 -19.31 -15.99
N GLU A 395 -28.99 -19.15 -14.72
CA GLU A 395 -29.99 -18.20 -14.22
C GLU A 395 -29.39 -17.22 -13.22
N SER A 396 -29.61 -15.91 -13.34
CA SER A 396 -29.29 -15.01 -12.22
C SER A 396 -30.51 -14.72 -11.34
N LEU A 397 -30.23 -14.69 -10.04
CA LEU A 397 -31.20 -14.52 -8.95
C LEU A 397 -31.12 -13.10 -8.35
N ASN A 398 -30.56 -12.14 -9.08
CA ASN A 398 -30.42 -10.75 -8.63
C ASN A 398 -31.75 -9.99 -8.77
N THR A 399 -31.98 -9.00 -7.89
CA THR A 399 -33.23 -8.23 -7.87
C THR A 399 -33.13 -6.82 -8.47
N ASN A 400 -31.91 -6.32 -8.72
CA ASN A 400 -31.67 -4.98 -9.26
C ASN A 400 -30.84 -5.04 -10.55
N LEU A 401 -31.13 -4.17 -11.53
CA LEU A 401 -30.29 -3.99 -12.72
C LEU A 401 -28.97 -3.32 -12.34
N ASN A 402 -27.90 -3.69 -13.04
CA ASN A 402 -26.57 -3.11 -12.86
C ASN A 402 -26.18 -2.23 -14.04
N PHE A 403 -25.65 -1.04 -13.74
CA PHE A 403 -25.37 0.00 -14.72
C PHE A 403 -23.88 0.33 -14.78
N LYS A 404 -23.29 0.31 -15.97
CA LYS A 404 -21.87 0.62 -16.20
C LYS A 404 -21.72 1.40 -17.51
N ASP A 405 -20.95 2.49 -17.45
CA ASP A 405 -20.55 3.29 -18.61
C ASP A 405 -21.70 3.77 -19.53
N GLY A 406 -22.88 4.07 -18.95
CA GLY A 406 -24.03 4.55 -19.72
C GLY A 406 -25.04 3.46 -20.11
N TYR A 407 -24.73 2.18 -19.84
CA TYR A 407 -25.51 1.03 -20.28
C TYR A 407 -25.87 0.07 -19.14
N THR A 408 -26.94 -0.69 -19.34
CA THR A 408 -27.35 -1.85 -18.55
C THR A 408 -27.59 -3.04 -19.47
N VAL A 409 -27.47 -4.25 -18.93
CA VAL A 409 -27.84 -5.49 -19.62
C VAL A 409 -28.97 -6.16 -18.84
N PHE A 410 -29.98 -6.69 -19.55
CA PHE A 410 -31.10 -7.43 -18.97
C PHE A 410 -31.60 -8.49 -19.95
N THR A 411 -32.44 -9.43 -19.50
CA THR A 411 -33.04 -10.46 -20.38
C THR A 411 -34.54 -10.53 -20.27
N THR A 412 -35.14 -11.17 -21.26
CA THR A 412 -36.58 -11.34 -21.38
C THR A 412 -36.89 -12.73 -21.94
N LYS A 413 -38.03 -13.32 -21.54
CA LYS A 413 -38.47 -14.60 -22.10
C LYS A 413 -38.98 -14.45 -23.54
N ASN A 414 -39.64 -13.32 -23.81
CA ASN A 414 -40.19 -12.98 -25.12
C ASN A 414 -39.38 -11.84 -25.76
N LYS A 415 -39.33 -11.79 -27.09
CA LYS A 415 -38.70 -10.69 -27.82
C LYS A 415 -39.41 -9.37 -27.50
N ILE A 416 -38.64 -8.32 -27.22
CA ILE A 416 -39.14 -6.96 -26.99
C ILE A 416 -38.98 -6.18 -28.30
N ASP A 417 -39.98 -5.38 -28.65
CA ASP A 417 -39.89 -4.49 -29.81
C ASP A 417 -38.92 -3.33 -29.54
N ASN A 418 -38.13 -2.94 -30.53
CA ASN A 418 -37.07 -1.94 -30.38
C ASN A 418 -37.61 -0.55 -29.96
N ASN A 419 -38.90 -0.29 -30.20
CA ASN A 419 -39.58 0.95 -29.84
C ASN A 419 -40.24 0.94 -28.45
N GLN A 420 -40.18 -0.18 -27.72
CA GLN A 420 -40.84 -0.32 -26.42
C GLN A 420 -40.04 0.40 -25.32
N ILE A 421 -40.70 1.32 -24.62
CA ILE A 421 -40.12 2.07 -23.50
C ILE A 421 -40.25 1.24 -22.21
N LEU A 422 -39.12 1.00 -21.53
CA LEU A 422 -39.11 0.30 -20.23
C LEU A 422 -38.78 1.27 -19.10
N GLU A 423 -39.76 1.51 -18.23
CA GLU A 423 -39.57 2.39 -17.07
C GLU A 423 -38.71 1.73 -15.97
N ILE A 424 -37.79 2.50 -15.41
CA ILE A 424 -36.94 2.14 -14.29
C ILE A 424 -37.00 3.17 -13.16
N ASN A 425 -36.88 2.67 -11.93
CA ASN A 425 -36.66 3.42 -10.71
C ASN A 425 -35.20 3.23 -10.28
N TYR A 426 -34.47 4.29 -9.95
CA TYR A 426 -33.11 4.18 -9.45
C TYR A 426 -32.79 5.22 -8.36
N LYS A 427 -31.82 4.91 -7.51
CA LYS A 427 -31.31 5.86 -6.50
C LYS A 427 -30.02 6.52 -6.97
N MET A 428 -29.78 7.74 -6.52
CA MET A 428 -28.53 8.46 -6.77
C MET A 428 -27.53 8.22 -5.63
N LYS A 429 -26.24 8.07 -5.97
CA LYS A 429 -25.10 8.01 -5.06
C LYS A 429 -24.34 9.33 -5.12
N ASN A 430 -24.13 9.97 -3.98
CA ASN A 430 -23.32 11.19 -3.90
C ASN A 430 -21.82 10.84 -3.90
N LYS A 431 -21.05 11.39 -4.86
CA LYS A 431 -19.61 11.13 -5.01
C LYS A 431 -18.76 11.76 -3.91
N PHE A 432 -19.29 12.77 -3.22
CA PHE A 432 -18.56 13.57 -2.23
C PHE A 432 -19.03 13.33 -0.80
N ILE A 433 -20.01 12.45 -0.55
CA ILE A 433 -20.61 12.29 0.78
C ILE A 433 -19.55 11.95 1.83
N THR A 434 -18.54 11.15 1.47
CA THR A 434 -17.44 10.80 2.37
C THR A 434 -16.51 12.00 2.62
N ASN A 435 -16.20 12.79 1.60
CA ASN A 435 -15.39 14.01 1.76
C ASN A 435 -16.11 15.07 2.61
N ILE A 436 -17.42 15.19 2.47
CA ILE A 436 -18.26 16.11 3.24
C ILE A 436 -18.42 15.61 4.68
N LEU A 437 -18.54 14.29 4.90
CA LEU A 437 -18.58 13.69 6.23
C LEU A 437 -17.24 13.87 6.96
N ILE A 438 -16.12 13.79 6.23
CA ILE A 438 -14.79 14.10 6.76
C ILE A 438 -14.66 15.59 7.10
N LEU A 439 -15.13 16.50 6.22
CA LEU A 439 -15.21 17.94 6.50
C LEU A 439 -16.10 18.24 7.72
N PHE A 440 -17.20 17.50 7.89
CA PHE A 440 -18.08 17.59 9.04
C PHE A 440 -17.37 17.12 10.33
N ILE A 441 -16.68 15.97 10.30
CA ILE A 441 -15.91 15.48 11.45
C ILE A 441 -14.79 16.48 11.81
N LEU A 442 -14.08 17.02 10.81
CA LEU A 442 -13.05 18.04 11.02
C LEU A 442 -13.65 19.32 11.60
N MET A 443 -14.80 19.77 11.12
CA MET A 443 -15.43 20.98 11.61
C MET A 443 -16.07 20.78 12.99
N LEU A 444 -16.64 19.60 13.27
CA LEU A 444 -17.08 19.19 14.61
C LEU A 444 -15.89 19.14 15.57
N ALA A 445 -14.74 18.62 15.15
CA ALA A 445 -13.51 18.63 15.94
C ALA A 445 -13.00 20.06 16.20
N ILE A 446 -13.08 20.96 15.20
CA ILE A 446 -12.75 22.38 15.35
C ILE A 446 -13.73 23.08 16.30
N LEU A 447 -15.03 22.80 16.18
CA LEU A 447 -16.07 23.38 17.03
C LEU A 447 -16.00 22.84 18.46
N LEU A 448 -15.71 21.55 18.66
CA LEU A 448 -15.42 20.95 19.96
C LEU A 448 -14.16 21.58 20.55
N TYR A 449 -13.10 21.74 19.76
CA TYR A 449 -11.90 22.46 20.18
C TYR A 449 -12.23 23.90 20.61
N MET A 450 -13.01 24.65 19.82
CA MET A 450 -13.43 26.02 20.15
C MET A 450 -14.29 26.07 21.42
N TYR A 451 -15.22 25.13 21.60
CA TYR A 451 -16.03 24.98 22.79
C TYR A 451 -15.16 24.69 24.03
N PHE A 452 -14.25 23.71 23.96
CA PHE A 452 -13.33 23.42 25.07
C PHE A 452 -12.33 24.55 25.34
N MET A 453 -11.94 25.33 24.33
CA MET A 453 -11.15 26.56 24.51
C MET A 453 -11.93 27.61 25.32
N SER A 454 -13.26 27.64 25.23
CA SER A 454 -14.13 28.59 25.93
C SER A 454 -14.32 28.31 27.43
N PHE A 455 -14.13 27.07 27.89
CA PHE A 455 -14.21 26.74 29.32
C PHE A 455 -12.86 26.86 30.04
N ASN A 456 -12.85 27.55 31.17
CA ASN A 456 -11.69 27.70 32.07
C ASN A 456 -11.53 26.51 33.05
N LEU A 457 -11.99 25.33 32.66
CA LEU A 457 -12.03 24.14 33.52
C LEU A 457 -10.86 23.20 33.22
N ASN A 458 -9.70 23.47 33.84
CA ASN A 458 -8.46 22.72 33.61
C ASN A 458 -8.58 21.20 33.84
N LYS A 459 -9.47 20.76 34.75
CA LYS A 459 -9.71 19.34 35.05
C LYS A 459 -10.40 18.59 33.91
N LEU A 460 -11.41 19.21 33.28
CA LEU A 460 -12.16 18.60 32.17
C LEU A 460 -11.29 18.38 30.93
N PHE A 461 -10.26 19.21 30.73
CA PHE A 461 -9.38 19.07 29.57
C PHE A 461 -8.52 17.80 29.63
N TYR A 462 -8.12 17.33 30.81
CA TYR A 462 -7.43 16.03 30.93
C TYR A 462 -8.32 14.87 30.48
N ILE A 463 -9.58 14.85 30.92
CA ILE A 463 -10.56 13.86 30.49
C ILE A 463 -10.75 13.93 28.98
N PHE A 464 -10.86 15.15 28.43
CA PHE A 464 -11.01 15.35 26.99
C PHE A 464 -9.84 14.78 26.18
N ILE A 465 -8.59 14.92 26.63
CA ILE A 465 -7.42 14.30 25.97
C ILE A 465 -7.58 12.78 25.86
N PHE A 466 -8.00 12.11 26.95
CA PHE A 466 -8.22 10.67 26.95
C PHE A 466 -9.39 10.27 26.05
N VAL A 467 -10.51 11.00 26.09
CA VAL A 467 -11.66 10.75 25.21
C VAL A 467 -11.26 10.84 23.74
N VAL A 468 -10.49 11.87 23.35
CA VAL A 468 -10.00 11.99 21.97
C VAL A 468 -9.08 10.82 21.60
N GLY A 469 -8.16 10.44 22.50
CA GLY A 469 -7.30 9.26 22.30
C GLY A 469 -8.09 7.97 22.08
N ILE A 470 -9.11 7.72 22.91
CA ILE A 470 -10.00 6.54 22.81
C ILE A 470 -10.81 6.58 21.51
N VAL A 471 -11.40 7.72 21.14
CA VAL A 471 -12.17 7.84 19.89
C VAL A 471 -11.29 7.56 18.68
N LEU A 472 -10.06 8.08 18.66
CA LEU A 472 -9.12 7.82 17.57
C LEU A 472 -8.65 6.36 17.55
N PHE A 473 -8.42 5.75 18.72
CA PHE A 473 -8.14 4.32 18.84
C PHE A 473 -9.27 3.48 18.23
N ILE A 474 -10.53 3.75 18.63
CA ILE A 474 -11.71 3.02 18.14
C ILE A 474 -11.87 3.23 16.63
N PHE A 475 -11.71 4.45 16.14
CA PHE A 475 -11.79 4.75 14.71
C PHE A 475 -10.74 3.97 13.91
N HIS A 476 -9.48 4.00 14.37
CA HIS A 476 -8.38 3.33 13.70
C HIS A 476 -8.55 1.80 13.75
N PHE A 477 -8.96 1.26 14.90
CA PHE A 477 -9.27 -0.16 15.07
C PHE A 477 -10.42 -0.57 14.14
N TRP A 478 -11.55 0.14 14.15
CA TRP A 478 -12.70 -0.15 13.28
C TRP A 478 -12.32 -0.14 11.79
N LEU A 479 -11.51 0.82 11.36
CA LEU A 479 -11.14 0.95 9.95
C LEU A 479 -10.17 -0.15 9.50
N GLY A 480 -9.19 -0.48 10.35
CA GLY A 480 -8.15 -1.46 10.05
C GLY A 480 -8.47 -2.90 10.49
N PHE A 481 -9.57 -3.15 11.19
CA PHE A 481 -9.88 -4.47 11.77
C PHE A 481 -9.90 -5.58 10.71
N PRO A 482 -9.28 -6.74 10.98
CA PRO A 482 -8.54 -7.12 12.20
C PRO A 482 -7.06 -6.74 12.22
N GLY A 483 -6.57 -6.07 11.18
CA GLY A 483 -5.16 -5.78 10.96
C GLY A 483 -4.64 -6.52 9.73
N TYR A 484 -3.49 -6.08 9.22
CA TYR A 484 -2.88 -6.65 8.02
C TYR A 484 -1.72 -7.59 8.41
N TYR A 485 -1.96 -8.89 8.20
CA TYR A 485 -1.03 -9.97 8.54
C TYR A 485 -0.66 -10.87 7.35
N ASN A 486 -1.00 -10.46 6.13
CA ASN A 486 -0.76 -11.25 4.91
C ASN A 486 0.72 -11.22 4.47
N TYR A 487 1.60 -11.78 5.29
CA TYR A 487 3.00 -12.03 4.96
C TYR A 487 3.53 -13.23 5.74
N ILE A 488 4.52 -13.92 5.17
CA ILE A 488 5.00 -15.23 5.64
C ILE A 488 5.40 -15.19 7.11
N ASP A 489 6.17 -14.18 7.55
CA ASP A 489 6.61 -14.05 8.95
C ASP A 489 5.43 -14.07 9.96
N ALA A 490 4.29 -13.44 9.64
CA ALA A 490 3.15 -13.41 10.55
C ALA A 490 2.49 -14.78 10.66
N PHE A 491 2.32 -15.47 9.52
CA PHE A 491 1.75 -16.81 9.51
C PHE A 491 2.60 -17.78 10.30
N THR A 492 3.92 -17.78 10.09
CA THR A 492 4.85 -18.61 10.86
C THR A 492 4.70 -18.36 12.37
N ILE A 493 4.67 -17.10 12.80
CA ILE A 493 4.52 -16.75 14.22
C ILE A 493 3.16 -17.21 14.78
N MET A 494 2.07 -17.06 14.03
CA MET A 494 0.75 -17.53 14.45
C MET A 494 0.70 -19.05 14.57
N THR A 495 1.33 -19.78 13.64
CA THR A 495 1.48 -21.24 13.70
C THR A 495 2.26 -21.69 14.93
N GLU A 496 3.38 -21.03 15.23
CA GLU A 496 4.18 -21.29 16.44
C GLU A 496 3.34 -21.09 17.71
N ALA A 497 2.53 -20.04 17.74
CA ALA A 497 1.63 -19.73 18.86
C ALA A 497 0.50 -20.76 19.04
N ILE A 498 -0.09 -21.26 17.94
CA ILE A 498 -1.16 -22.28 17.99
C ILE A 498 -0.58 -23.61 18.47
N ASN A 499 0.55 -24.02 17.91
CA ASN A 499 1.16 -25.32 18.21
C ASN A 499 1.94 -25.32 19.54
N ASN A 500 2.20 -24.13 20.11
CA ASN A 500 3.07 -23.94 21.27
C ASN A 500 4.49 -24.51 21.07
N VAL A 501 4.98 -24.44 19.83
CA VAL A 501 6.33 -24.88 19.43
C VAL A 501 7.02 -23.70 18.80
N TYR A 502 8.10 -23.23 19.42
CA TYR A 502 8.78 -22.00 19.03
C TYR A 502 10.12 -22.28 18.35
N ASN A 503 10.32 -21.71 17.16
CA ASN A 503 11.63 -21.62 16.54
C ASN A 503 12.24 -20.24 16.81
N ASN A 504 13.57 -20.14 16.79
CA ASN A 504 14.26 -18.85 16.98
C ASN A 504 14.58 -18.12 15.65
N TRP A 505 13.83 -18.43 14.59
CA TRP A 505 13.92 -17.69 13.32
C TRP A 505 13.24 -16.31 13.44
N HIS A 506 12.06 -16.28 14.05
CA HIS A 506 11.46 -15.07 14.59
C HIS A 506 11.66 -15.03 16.11
N PRO A 507 11.59 -13.86 16.75
CA PRO A 507 11.68 -13.81 18.20
C PRO A 507 10.50 -14.54 18.85
N PHE A 508 10.79 -15.61 19.59
CA PHE A 508 9.79 -16.50 20.20
C PHE A 508 8.76 -15.76 21.08
N ILE A 509 9.14 -14.62 21.67
CA ILE A 509 8.27 -13.84 22.57
C ILE A 509 6.96 -13.44 21.90
N ILE A 510 6.96 -13.25 20.57
CA ILE A 510 5.77 -12.87 19.81
C ILE A 510 4.77 -14.04 19.80
N GLY A 511 5.26 -15.24 19.44
CA GLY A 511 4.47 -16.47 19.46
C GLY A 511 3.98 -16.79 20.87
N LEU A 512 4.84 -16.69 21.89
CA LEU A 512 4.47 -16.92 23.29
C LEU A 512 3.39 -15.93 23.77
N THR A 513 3.52 -14.65 23.41
CA THR A 513 2.50 -13.64 23.74
C THR A 513 1.16 -13.99 23.09
N LEU A 514 1.17 -14.37 21.81
CA LEU A 514 -0.04 -14.80 21.12
C LEU A 514 -0.65 -16.07 21.72
N HIS A 515 0.17 -17.07 22.07
CA HIS A 515 -0.29 -18.30 22.72
C HIS A 515 -1.04 -18.00 24.03
N ILE A 516 -0.47 -17.12 24.86
CA ILE A 516 -1.11 -16.69 26.11
C ILE A 516 -2.44 -15.99 25.82
N LEU A 517 -2.50 -15.10 24.82
CA LEU A 517 -3.73 -14.43 24.42
C LEU A 517 -4.77 -15.40 23.87
N TYR A 518 -4.37 -16.37 23.05
CA TYR A 518 -5.24 -17.43 22.54
C TYR A 518 -5.86 -18.26 23.65
N LYS A 519 -5.06 -18.60 24.67
CA LYS A 519 -5.54 -19.39 25.81
C LYS A 519 -6.52 -18.63 26.71
N ILE A 520 -6.35 -17.32 26.86
CA ILE A 520 -7.18 -16.49 27.76
C ILE A 520 -8.44 -15.97 27.05
N PHE A 521 -8.31 -15.53 25.79
CA PHE A 521 -9.32 -14.75 25.09
C PHE A 521 -9.84 -15.42 23.81
N GLY A 522 -9.33 -16.59 23.45
CA GLY A 522 -9.71 -17.31 22.22
C GLY A 522 -8.83 -16.98 21.02
N TYR A 523 -9.02 -17.70 19.91
CA TYR A 523 -8.21 -17.55 18.71
C TYR A 523 -8.68 -16.37 17.86
N HIS A 524 -7.96 -15.26 17.93
CA HIS A 524 -8.22 -14.07 17.13
C HIS A 524 -6.95 -13.53 16.46
N THR A 525 -7.06 -13.11 15.22
CA THR A 525 -5.95 -12.54 14.47
C THR A 525 -5.59 -11.13 14.93
N PHE A 526 -6.54 -10.36 15.48
CA PHE A 526 -6.36 -8.92 15.73
C PHE A 526 -5.42 -8.53 16.88
N TYR A 527 -4.85 -9.47 17.64
CA TYR A 527 -4.10 -9.14 18.87
C TYR A 527 -2.90 -8.22 18.65
N ILE A 528 -2.08 -8.48 17.64
CA ILE A 528 -0.92 -7.62 17.34
C ILE A 528 -1.38 -6.22 16.93
N PHE A 529 -2.44 -6.12 16.13
CA PHE A 529 -3.03 -4.85 15.75
C PHE A 529 -3.55 -4.07 16.97
N PHE A 530 -4.25 -4.75 17.88
CA PHE A 530 -4.70 -4.15 19.13
C PHE A 530 -3.53 -3.64 19.98
N ILE A 531 -2.48 -4.45 20.17
CA ILE A 531 -1.28 -4.07 20.91
C ILE A 531 -0.65 -2.82 20.29
N ASN A 532 -0.50 -2.78 18.96
CA ASN A 532 0.05 -1.63 18.26
C ASN A 532 -0.74 -0.35 18.54
N LEU A 533 -2.06 -0.39 18.38
CA LEU A 533 -2.91 0.78 18.63
C LEU A 533 -2.89 1.19 20.11
N PHE A 534 -2.89 0.24 21.04
CA PHE A 534 -2.85 0.50 22.46
C PHE A 534 -1.57 1.26 22.84
N LEU A 535 -0.42 0.73 22.45
CA LEU A 535 0.89 1.34 22.74
C LEU A 535 1.00 2.75 22.15
N TRP A 536 0.51 2.94 20.91
CA TRP A 536 0.52 4.24 20.25
C TRP A 536 -0.37 5.27 20.95
N TYR A 537 -1.67 4.99 21.11
CA TYR A 537 -2.61 5.99 21.60
C TYR A 537 -2.47 6.26 23.11
N VAL A 538 -2.12 5.25 23.92
CA VAL A 538 -1.84 5.46 25.34
C VAL A 538 -0.53 6.25 25.51
N GLY A 539 0.53 5.87 24.79
CA GLY A 539 1.81 6.60 24.84
C GLY A 539 1.67 8.06 24.42
N LEU A 540 0.98 8.31 23.29
CA LEU A 540 0.75 9.67 22.80
C LEU A 540 -0.10 10.49 23.78
N SER A 541 -1.11 9.88 24.40
CA SER A 541 -1.93 10.53 25.43
C SER A 541 -1.10 10.94 26.65
N LEU A 542 -0.16 10.09 27.11
CA LEU A 542 0.75 10.43 28.22
C LEU A 542 1.65 11.63 27.90
N ILE A 543 2.16 11.72 26.67
CA ILE A 543 2.95 12.87 26.20
C ILE A 543 2.07 14.14 26.18
N ILE A 544 0.86 14.07 25.63
CA ILE A 544 -0.05 15.22 25.54
C ILE A 544 -0.47 15.70 26.93
N VAL A 545 -0.85 14.78 27.82
CA VAL A 545 -1.23 15.07 29.21
C VAL A 545 -0.08 15.73 29.97
N SER A 546 1.14 15.20 29.85
CA SER A 546 2.31 15.78 30.53
C SER A 546 2.64 17.17 30.02
N LEU A 547 2.63 17.39 28.70
CA LEU A 547 2.82 18.71 28.11
C LEU A 547 1.74 19.71 28.54
N TYR A 548 0.47 19.28 28.54
CA TYR A 548 -0.61 20.12 29.05
C TYR A 548 -0.44 20.42 30.55
N TYR A 549 -0.02 19.43 31.34
CA TYR A 549 0.24 19.61 32.77
C TYR A 549 1.24 20.74 33.01
N LYS A 550 2.37 20.73 32.30
CA LYS A 550 3.47 21.70 32.44
C LYS A 550 3.17 23.08 31.85
N TYR A 551 2.62 23.12 30.64
CA TYR A 551 2.51 24.38 29.88
C TYR A 551 1.10 24.98 29.89
N LYS A 552 0.08 24.23 30.32
CA LYS A 552 -1.35 24.61 30.27
C LYS A 552 -1.82 25.09 28.90
N ASN A 553 -1.12 24.69 27.84
CA ASN A 553 -1.46 25.05 26.47
C ASN A 553 -2.34 23.96 25.86
N LYS A 554 -3.61 24.29 25.59
CA LYS A 554 -4.58 23.35 25.01
C LYS A 554 -4.22 22.90 23.58
N LEU A 555 -3.36 23.65 22.86
CA LEU A 555 -2.89 23.29 21.51
C LEU A 555 -2.09 21.97 21.48
N VAL A 556 -1.57 21.50 22.61
CA VAL A 556 -0.84 20.22 22.68
C VAL A 556 -1.71 19.02 22.23
N ILE A 557 -3.04 19.15 22.25
CA ILE A 557 -3.95 18.13 21.73
C ILE A 557 -3.77 17.86 20.23
N LEU A 558 -3.25 18.84 19.48
CA LEU A 558 -2.96 18.69 18.05
C LEU A 558 -1.87 17.65 17.77
N LEU A 559 -1.11 17.21 18.77
CA LEU A 559 -0.15 16.11 18.62
C LEU A 559 -0.83 14.79 18.21
N PHE A 560 -2.13 14.61 18.47
CA PHE A 560 -2.88 13.47 17.93
C PHE A 560 -2.86 13.40 16.40
N ALA A 561 -2.64 14.52 15.69
CA ALA A 561 -2.50 14.56 14.24
C ALA A 561 -1.31 13.73 13.72
N LEU A 562 -0.29 13.46 14.56
CA LEU A 562 0.81 12.56 14.21
C LEU A 562 0.30 11.15 13.84
N SER A 563 -0.83 10.73 14.41
CA SER A 563 -1.44 9.43 14.11
C SER A 563 -1.82 9.28 12.63
N PHE A 564 -2.01 10.38 11.90
CA PHE A 564 -2.39 10.38 10.48
C PHE A 564 -1.20 10.47 9.52
N LEU A 565 0.05 10.47 10.02
CA LEU A 565 1.21 10.26 9.17
C LEU A 565 1.17 8.84 8.61
N ALA A 566 1.42 8.69 7.31
CA ALA A 566 1.34 7.40 6.62
C ALA A 566 2.22 6.33 7.30
N ASN A 567 3.44 6.74 7.68
CA ASN A 567 4.43 5.94 8.39
C ASN A 567 3.98 5.39 9.75
N ILE A 568 2.88 5.92 10.30
CA ILE A 568 2.33 5.59 11.61
C ILE A 568 0.96 4.96 11.45
N PHE A 569 0.04 5.62 10.75
CA PHE A 569 -1.32 5.14 10.53
C PHE A 569 -1.31 3.74 9.91
N PHE A 570 -0.78 3.62 8.71
CA PHE A 570 -0.77 2.36 7.98
C PHE A 570 0.22 1.34 8.54
N ALA A 571 1.32 1.80 9.15
CA ALA A 571 2.27 0.90 9.81
C ALA A 571 1.64 0.19 11.00
N ASN A 572 0.86 0.90 11.83
CA ASN A 572 0.21 0.33 13.01
C ASN A 572 -0.86 -0.69 12.66
N ILE A 573 -1.46 -0.62 11.45
CA ILE A 573 -2.39 -1.64 10.92
C ILE A 573 -1.68 -2.97 10.66
N THR A 574 -0.39 -2.96 10.33
CA THR A 574 0.36 -4.18 10.04
C THR A 574 0.80 -4.93 11.29
N HIS A 575 0.97 -6.24 11.19
CA HIS A 575 1.47 -7.07 12.29
C HIS A 575 3.01 -7.11 12.34
N LEU A 576 3.71 -6.24 11.59
CA LEU A 576 5.15 -6.31 11.40
C LEU A 576 5.87 -6.17 12.74
N LYS A 577 6.65 -7.19 13.12
CA LYS A 577 7.39 -7.22 14.40
C LYS A 577 8.25 -5.98 14.63
N ASP A 578 8.80 -5.40 13.57
CA ASP A 578 9.62 -4.18 13.61
C ASP A 578 8.83 -2.96 14.11
N ILE A 579 7.57 -2.85 13.72
CA ILE A 579 6.66 -1.77 14.13
C ILE A 579 6.27 -1.97 15.59
N THR A 580 5.83 -3.17 15.97
CA THR A 580 5.43 -3.47 17.35
C THR A 580 6.58 -3.27 18.33
N ALA A 581 7.80 -3.71 18.00
CA ALA A 581 9.00 -3.46 18.81
C ALA A 581 9.24 -1.96 19.04
N THR A 582 9.08 -1.16 17.98
CA THR A 582 9.21 0.31 18.03
C THR A 582 8.13 0.94 18.91
N LEU A 583 6.91 0.42 18.88
CA LEU A 583 5.80 0.94 19.68
C LEU A 583 5.97 0.63 21.17
N PHE A 584 6.52 -0.54 21.53
CA PHE A 584 6.90 -0.82 22.92
C PHE A 584 7.99 0.15 23.41
N PHE A 585 8.97 0.48 22.55
CA PHE A 585 9.96 1.50 22.88
C PHE A 585 9.31 2.87 23.03
N PHE A 586 8.50 3.30 22.06
CA PHE A 586 7.75 4.57 22.09
C PHE A 586 6.92 4.73 23.36
N PHE A 587 6.21 3.68 23.77
CA PHE A 587 5.41 3.67 24.99
C PHE A 587 6.28 3.85 26.24
N SER A 588 7.42 3.15 26.31
CA SER A 588 8.41 3.30 27.39
C SER A 588 8.93 4.75 27.50
N ILE A 589 9.29 5.36 26.36
CA ILE A 589 9.73 6.76 26.30
C ILE A 589 8.61 7.71 26.71
N SER A 590 7.37 7.40 26.35
CA SER A 590 6.21 8.22 26.73
C SER A 590 6.00 8.25 28.24
N ILE A 591 6.17 7.11 28.92
CA ILE A 591 6.16 7.01 30.38
C ILE A 591 7.32 7.82 30.97
N LEU A 592 8.53 7.68 30.42
CA LEU A 592 9.70 8.41 30.88
C LEU A 592 9.51 9.94 30.77
N ILE A 593 8.99 10.43 29.64
CA ILE A 593 8.63 11.85 29.44
C ILE A 593 7.60 12.28 30.48
N PHE A 594 6.54 11.49 30.69
CA PHE A 594 5.52 11.78 31.69
C PHE A 594 6.13 11.93 33.09
N GLN A 595 7.00 11.00 33.50
CA GLN A 595 7.67 11.04 34.80
C GLN A 595 8.60 12.26 34.95
N ILE A 596 9.35 12.63 33.90
CA ILE A 596 10.25 13.79 33.94
C ILE A 596 9.44 15.10 34.06
N ILE A 597 8.29 15.21 33.39
CA ILE A 597 7.50 16.44 33.37
C ILE A 597 6.62 16.60 34.62
N VAL A 598 5.91 15.54 35.01
CA VAL A 598 4.84 15.62 36.03
C VAL A 598 5.40 15.59 37.45
N ASP A 599 6.63 15.09 37.64
CA ASP A 599 7.25 14.88 38.95
C ASP A 599 6.34 14.11 39.92
N VAL A 600 6.19 12.80 39.64
CA VAL A 600 5.26 11.93 40.35
C VAL A 600 5.69 11.74 41.81
N LYS A 601 5.07 12.51 42.72
CA LYS A 601 5.37 12.46 44.17
C LYS A 601 4.93 11.16 44.85
N ASN A 602 3.89 10.50 44.36
CA ASN A 602 3.43 9.23 44.92
C ASN A 602 4.43 8.12 44.59
N LYS A 603 5.12 7.61 45.62
CA LYS A 603 6.16 6.58 45.47
C LYS A 603 5.65 5.29 44.83
N ILE A 604 4.49 4.79 45.26
CA ILE A 604 3.91 3.54 44.73
C ILE A 604 3.58 3.71 43.25
N PHE A 605 2.91 4.81 42.89
CA PHE A 605 2.57 5.06 41.49
C PHE A 605 3.82 5.23 40.62
N ASN A 606 4.86 5.89 41.12
CA ASN A 606 6.12 6.02 40.39
C ASN A 606 6.84 4.67 40.21
N ILE A 607 6.79 3.77 41.21
CA ILE A 607 7.31 2.39 41.09
C ILE A 607 6.55 1.62 40.01
N ILE A 608 5.22 1.68 40.01
CA ILE A 608 4.39 1.02 38.99
C ILE A 608 4.74 1.52 37.59
N LEU A 609 4.87 2.85 37.40
CA LEU A 609 5.27 3.42 36.12
C LEU A 609 6.66 2.94 35.67
N ASN A 610 7.63 2.86 36.59
CA ASN A 610 8.95 2.33 36.29
C ASN A 610 8.89 0.85 35.88
N VAL A 611 8.13 0.03 36.60
CA VAL A 611 7.95 -1.40 36.28
C VAL A 611 7.35 -1.56 34.89
N ILE A 612 6.27 -0.84 34.57
CA ILE A 612 5.64 -0.88 33.23
C ILE A 612 6.62 -0.42 32.15
N MET A 613 7.37 0.67 32.40
CA MET A 613 8.39 1.16 31.47
C MET A 613 9.47 0.10 31.20
N TYR A 614 10.04 -0.52 32.23
CA TYR A 614 11.08 -1.54 32.07
C TYR A 614 10.55 -2.82 31.41
N ILE A 615 9.35 -3.27 31.77
CA ILE A 615 8.68 -4.39 31.09
C ILE A 615 8.52 -4.07 29.60
N SER A 616 8.03 -2.89 29.26
CA SER A 616 7.86 -2.46 27.87
C SER A 616 9.20 -2.37 27.12
N LEU A 617 10.30 -1.94 27.76
CA LEU A 617 11.64 -1.98 27.17
C LEU A 617 12.13 -3.42 26.94
N ILE A 618 11.84 -4.35 27.86
CA ILE A 618 12.19 -5.78 27.69
C ILE A 618 11.38 -6.38 26.54
N PHE A 619 10.08 -6.08 26.44
CA PHE A 619 9.28 -6.47 25.29
C PHE A 619 9.86 -5.92 24.00
N ALA A 620 10.18 -4.63 23.91
CA ALA A 620 10.84 -4.05 22.74
C ALA A 620 12.14 -4.77 22.37
N LEU A 621 12.97 -5.13 23.37
CA LEU A 621 14.24 -5.84 23.19
C LEU A 621 14.03 -7.24 22.62
N LEU A 622 13.07 -7.97 23.19
CA LEU A 622 12.80 -9.36 22.82
C LEU A 622 11.95 -9.47 21.55
N TRP A 623 11.20 -8.44 21.16
CA TRP A 623 10.34 -8.47 19.96
C TRP A 623 11.14 -8.40 18.64
N ARG A 624 12.44 -8.05 18.70
CA ARG A 624 13.35 -8.04 17.53
C ARG A 624 14.81 -8.29 17.95
N HIS A 625 15.46 -9.27 17.33
CA HIS A 625 16.82 -9.72 17.70
C HIS A 625 17.89 -8.62 17.76
N ASN A 626 17.81 -7.61 16.89
CA ASN A 626 18.84 -6.55 16.78
C ASN A 626 18.42 -5.22 17.45
N PHE A 627 17.36 -5.22 18.26
CA PHE A 627 16.80 -3.99 18.84
C PHE A 627 17.62 -3.46 20.04
N ILE A 628 18.61 -4.21 20.51
CA ILE A 628 19.51 -3.81 21.60
C ILE A 628 20.20 -2.47 21.33
N VAL A 629 20.63 -2.22 20.08
CA VAL A 629 21.30 -0.97 19.69
C VAL A 629 20.33 0.21 19.71
N THR A 630 19.06 -0.02 19.41
CA THR A 630 18.00 0.97 19.51
C THR A 630 17.71 1.32 20.96
N ILE A 631 17.67 0.32 21.85
CA ILE A 631 17.28 0.53 23.26
C ILE A 631 18.42 1.10 24.10
N TYR A 632 19.64 0.57 23.96
CA TYR A 632 20.75 0.86 24.88
C TYR A 632 21.00 2.35 25.16
N PRO A 633 20.95 3.27 24.16
CA PRO A 633 21.13 4.69 24.39
C PRO A 633 20.16 5.34 25.38
N ILE A 634 18.96 4.78 25.60
CA ILE A 634 18.01 5.37 26.55
C ILE A 634 18.48 5.25 28.00
N PHE A 635 19.28 4.21 28.29
CA PHE A 635 19.80 4.00 29.63
C PHE A 635 20.76 5.12 30.06
N ILE A 636 21.34 5.87 29.11
CA ILE A 636 22.13 7.09 29.42
C ILE A 636 21.31 8.07 30.25
N VAL A 637 20.06 8.35 29.87
CA VAL A 637 19.17 9.22 30.65
C VAL A 637 18.74 8.58 31.96
N ILE A 638 18.38 7.29 31.93
CA ILE A 638 17.88 6.59 33.11
C ILE A 638 18.96 6.57 34.21
N VAL A 639 20.17 6.16 33.87
CA VAL A 639 21.32 6.12 34.78
C VAL A 639 21.72 7.51 35.22
N TYR A 640 21.75 8.49 34.30
CA TYR A 640 22.01 9.88 34.67
C TYR A 640 21.03 10.40 35.73
N ARG A 641 19.72 10.17 35.56
CA ARG A 641 18.70 10.62 36.52
C ARG A 641 18.86 9.98 37.90
N HIS A 642 19.36 8.75 37.98
CA HIS A 642 19.64 8.08 39.24
C HIS A 642 20.92 8.59 39.92
N LEU A 643 21.91 9.03 39.14
CA LEU A 643 23.22 9.45 39.65
C LEU A 643 23.40 10.97 39.77
N LYS A 644 22.50 11.80 39.22
CA LYS A 644 22.67 13.26 39.08
C LYS A 644 22.89 14.03 40.39
N ASN A 645 22.60 13.42 41.54
CA ASN A 645 22.80 14.01 42.86
C ASN A 645 24.20 13.73 43.45
N ILE A 646 25.10 13.06 42.71
CA ILE A 646 26.48 12.80 43.15
C ILE A 646 27.37 13.98 42.73
N ASP A 647 27.86 14.74 43.71
CA ASP A 647 28.69 15.94 43.45
C ASP A 647 30.11 15.61 42.96
N ASN A 648 30.71 14.52 43.44
CA ASN A 648 32.06 14.13 43.05
C ASN A 648 32.07 13.60 41.60
N LYS A 649 32.58 14.43 40.67
CA LYS A 649 32.62 14.14 39.23
C LYS A 649 33.35 12.83 38.87
N LYS A 650 34.47 12.52 39.52
CA LYS A 650 35.22 11.27 39.25
C LYS A 650 34.41 10.07 39.68
N TYR A 651 33.80 10.14 40.86
CA TYR A 651 32.96 9.07 41.40
C TYR A 651 31.67 8.90 40.58
N PHE A 652 31.04 10.01 40.17
CA PHE A 652 29.90 10.01 39.25
C PHE A 652 30.24 9.29 37.94
N LEU A 653 31.35 9.66 37.29
CA LEU A 653 31.78 9.06 36.02
C LEU A 653 32.05 7.56 36.18
N LEU A 654 32.78 7.16 37.23
CA LEU A 654 33.06 5.75 37.49
C LEU A 654 31.77 4.95 37.71
N LYS A 655 30.85 5.42 38.56
CA LYS A 655 29.54 4.76 38.75
C LYS A 655 28.71 4.72 37.48
N PHE A 656 28.68 5.81 36.72
CA PHE A 656 27.94 5.88 35.46
C PHE A 656 28.46 4.83 34.47
N CYS A 657 29.78 4.76 34.25
CA CYS A 657 30.40 3.78 33.38
C CYS A 657 30.16 2.34 33.86
N SER A 658 30.32 2.07 35.16
CA SER A 658 30.08 0.73 35.71
C SER A 658 28.63 0.27 35.53
N ILE A 659 27.65 1.13 35.81
CA ILE A 659 26.23 0.79 35.63
C ILE A 659 25.89 0.60 34.14
N MET A 660 26.39 1.46 33.25
CA MET A 660 26.18 1.31 31.81
C MET A 660 26.79 0.01 31.26
N LEU A 661 27.93 -0.44 31.79
CA LEU A 661 28.53 -1.74 31.45
C LEU A 661 27.67 -2.90 31.96
N ILE A 662 27.22 -2.85 33.22
CA ILE A 662 26.32 -3.88 33.78
C ILE A 662 25.04 -3.99 32.95
N ILE A 663 24.44 -2.86 32.57
CA ILE A 663 23.24 -2.84 31.71
C ILE A 663 23.54 -3.47 30.34
N ALA A 664 24.70 -3.19 29.74
CA ALA A 664 25.07 -3.80 28.46
C ALA A 664 25.14 -5.34 28.57
N PHE A 665 25.81 -5.85 29.61
CA PHE A 665 25.86 -7.29 29.88
C PHE A 665 24.48 -7.89 30.16
N LEU A 666 23.64 -7.20 30.94
CA LEU A 666 22.29 -7.64 31.24
C LEU A 666 21.43 -7.75 29.97
N LEU A 667 21.45 -6.73 29.10
CA LEU A 667 20.68 -6.75 27.84
C LEU A 667 21.16 -7.87 26.91
N ILE A 668 22.48 -8.10 26.82
CA ILE A 668 23.05 -9.21 26.05
C ILE A 668 22.61 -10.55 26.65
N ALA A 669 22.67 -10.70 27.98
CA ALA A 669 22.25 -11.91 28.67
C ALA A 669 20.77 -12.21 28.43
N ILE A 670 19.89 -11.22 28.52
CA ILE A 670 18.45 -11.36 28.21
C ILE A 670 18.28 -11.87 26.78
N VAL A 671 18.89 -11.21 25.78
CA VAL A 671 18.75 -11.60 24.37
C VAL A 671 19.31 -12.99 24.07
N LYS A 672 20.36 -13.42 24.78
CA LYS A 672 21.04 -14.71 24.54
C LYS A 672 20.40 -15.88 25.30
N ILE A 673 19.95 -15.66 26.53
CA ILE A 673 19.38 -16.70 27.38
C ILE A 673 17.92 -16.97 26.99
N SER A 674 17.14 -15.92 26.68
CA SER A 674 15.72 -16.06 26.41
C SER A 674 15.38 -17.11 25.33
N PRO A 675 16.04 -17.16 24.15
CA PRO A 675 15.76 -18.22 23.18
C PRO A 675 16.06 -19.64 23.68
N VAL A 676 17.12 -19.82 24.48
CA VAL A 676 17.54 -21.13 25.01
C VAL A 676 16.50 -21.69 25.99
N LEU A 677 15.80 -20.83 26.72
CA LEU A 677 14.78 -21.24 27.68
C LEU A 677 13.48 -21.73 27.04
N PHE A 678 13.18 -21.31 25.81
CA PHE A 678 11.85 -21.47 25.21
C PHE A 678 11.82 -22.11 23.82
N ALA A 679 12.94 -22.15 23.08
CA ALA A 679 12.97 -22.75 21.75
C ALA A 679 13.32 -24.24 21.82
N GLU A 680 12.44 -25.11 21.30
CA GLU A 680 12.62 -26.57 21.31
C GLU A 680 13.68 -27.03 20.29
N ASN A 681 13.83 -26.31 19.18
CA ASN A 681 14.84 -26.57 18.17
C ASN A 681 15.86 -25.43 18.10
N ASN A 682 17.03 -25.62 18.72
CA ASN A 682 18.21 -24.77 18.58
C ASN A 682 18.87 -24.85 17.18
N ASN A 683 18.11 -25.25 16.15
CA ASN A 683 18.63 -25.38 14.80
C ASN A 683 19.22 -24.04 14.35
N LYS A 684 20.52 -24.12 14.01
CA LYS A 684 21.46 -23.03 13.80
C LYS A 684 20.81 -21.88 13.02
N SER A 685 20.79 -20.70 13.64
CA SER A 685 20.24 -19.46 13.09
C SER A 685 20.72 -19.19 11.65
N TYR A 686 19.80 -19.22 10.67
CA TYR A 686 20.12 -19.11 9.24
C TYR A 686 20.07 -17.67 8.66
N ALA A 687 20.00 -16.62 9.49
CA ALA A 687 19.92 -15.24 9.02
C ALA A 687 21.23 -14.56 8.50
N PRO A 688 22.46 -14.91 8.94
CA PRO A 688 23.64 -14.12 8.55
C PRO A 688 24.30 -14.59 7.24
N ALA A 689 24.04 -15.80 6.75
CA ALA A 689 24.76 -16.34 5.60
C ALA A 689 24.45 -15.59 4.29
N PRO A 690 23.16 -15.37 3.92
CA PRO A 690 22.83 -14.56 2.75
C PRO A 690 23.33 -13.11 2.87
N LEU A 691 23.32 -12.54 4.08
CA LEU A 691 23.87 -11.20 4.32
C LEU A 691 25.36 -11.13 4.01
N ILE A 692 26.16 -12.05 4.56
CA ILE A 692 27.60 -12.04 4.39
C ILE A 692 27.94 -12.33 2.92
N LEU A 693 27.23 -13.28 2.30
CA LEU A 693 27.35 -13.55 0.86
C LEU A 693 27.04 -12.30 0.02
N TYR A 694 26.02 -11.53 0.38
CA TYR A 694 25.67 -10.30 -0.32
C TYR A 694 26.79 -9.25 -0.30
N GLN A 695 27.47 -9.09 0.84
CA GLN A 695 28.61 -8.19 0.94
C GLN A 695 29.80 -8.70 0.10
N ILE A 696 30.04 -10.01 0.12
CA ILE A 696 31.09 -10.66 -0.68
C ILE A 696 30.84 -10.42 -2.17
N VAL A 697 29.65 -10.78 -2.64
CA VAL A 697 29.26 -10.70 -4.06
C VAL A 697 29.31 -9.26 -4.57
N TRP A 698 28.79 -8.30 -3.82
CA TRP A 698 28.90 -6.89 -4.23
C TRP A 698 30.33 -6.39 -4.23
N CYS A 699 31.15 -6.79 -3.26
CA CYS A 699 32.56 -6.42 -3.25
C CYS A 699 33.26 -6.98 -4.50
N ALA A 700 33.04 -8.26 -4.78
CA ALA A 700 33.59 -8.98 -5.94
C ALA A 700 33.16 -8.35 -7.27
N VAL A 701 31.87 -8.03 -7.46
CA VAL A 701 31.36 -7.38 -8.67
C VAL A 701 31.92 -5.96 -8.84
N LEU A 702 32.03 -5.18 -7.76
CA LEU A 702 32.60 -3.83 -7.83
C LEU A 702 34.11 -3.82 -8.08
N SER A 703 34.84 -4.83 -7.59
CA SER A 703 36.27 -5.01 -7.91
C SER A 703 36.51 -5.76 -9.22
N ASN A 704 35.46 -6.29 -9.86
CA ASN A 704 35.56 -7.24 -10.97
C ASN A 704 36.53 -8.41 -10.67
N ASP A 705 36.44 -8.97 -9.47
CA ASP A 705 37.33 -10.01 -8.97
C ASP A 705 36.51 -11.05 -8.20
N GLY A 706 36.28 -12.21 -8.83
CA GLY A 706 35.61 -13.36 -8.22
C GLY A 706 36.57 -14.33 -7.51
N SER A 707 37.88 -14.08 -7.53
CA SER A 707 38.90 -15.10 -7.22
C SER A 707 38.88 -15.63 -5.79
N LEU A 708 38.22 -14.92 -4.87
CA LEU A 708 38.13 -15.31 -3.47
C LEU A 708 36.80 -16.02 -3.13
N ILE A 709 35.86 -16.10 -4.08
CA ILE A 709 34.64 -16.90 -3.94
C ILE A 709 35.00 -18.35 -4.27
N PRO A 710 34.82 -19.31 -3.34
CA PRO A 710 35.08 -20.72 -3.62
C PRO A 710 34.19 -21.26 -4.75
N ASP A 711 34.78 -22.02 -5.69
CA ASP A 711 34.03 -22.56 -6.84
C ASP A 711 32.88 -23.48 -6.40
N GLU A 712 33.10 -24.24 -5.33
CA GLU A 712 32.11 -25.11 -4.69
C GLU A 712 30.85 -24.39 -4.17
N TRP A 713 30.85 -23.05 -4.06
CA TRP A 713 29.65 -22.29 -3.65
C TRP A 713 28.67 -22.06 -4.80
N TYR A 714 29.15 -22.07 -6.03
CA TYR A 714 28.30 -21.89 -7.20
C TYR A 714 27.41 -23.11 -7.40
N ALA A 715 26.21 -22.89 -7.95
CA ALA A 715 25.38 -23.96 -8.45
C ALA A 715 26.02 -24.62 -9.68
N GLU A 716 25.55 -25.81 -10.03
CA GLU A 716 26.02 -26.54 -11.21
C GLU A 716 25.89 -25.66 -12.46
N ASP A 717 26.94 -25.63 -13.29
CA ASP A 717 27.08 -24.78 -14.48
C ASP A 717 27.04 -23.25 -14.23
N LYS A 718 27.27 -22.78 -13.00
CA LYS A 718 27.37 -21.34 -12.69
C LYS A 718 28.80 -20.93 -12.33
N SER A 719 29.13 -19.67 -12.61
CA SER A 719 30.41 -19.07 -12.24
C SER A 719 30.27 -17.59 -11.90
N PHE A 720 31.41 -16.92 -11.66
CA PHE A 720 31.42 -15.47 -11.40
C PHE A 720 30.78 -14.64 -12.54
N SER A 721 30.83 -15.10 -13.80
CA SER A 721 30.23 -14.36 -14.93
C SER A 721 28.71 -14.22 -14.81
N ASP A 722 28.05 -15.15 -14.12
CA ASP A 722 26.59 -15.15 -13.93
C ASP A 722 26.13 -14.20 -12.82
N VAL A 723 27.05 -13.82 -11.93
CA VAL A 723 26.75 -13.05 -10.72
C VAL A 723 26.35 -11.61 -11.05
N ALA A 724 27.17 -10.89 -11.80
CA ALA A 724 26.95 -9.46 -12.06
C ALA A 724 25.63 -9.19 -12.82
N PRO A 725 25.29 -9.91 -13.91
CA PRO A 725 24.02 -9.70 -14.62
C PRO A 725 22.80 -9.86 -13.72
N GLN A 726 22.76 -10.88 -12.86
CA GLN A 726 21.62 -11.10 -11.97
C GLN A 726 21.60 -10.11 -10.80
N LEU A 727 22.77 -9.74 -10.25
CA LEU A 727 22.87 -8.75 -9.20
C LEU A 727 22.37 -7.36 -9.66
N TYR A 728 22.64 -6.97 -10.92
CA TYR A 728 22.17 -5.70 -11.47
C TYR A 728 20.67 -5.68 -11.81
N LYS A 729 20.03 -6.84 -12.05
CA LYS A 729 18.56 -6.91 -12.23
C LYS A 729 17.82 -6.54 -10.95
N SER A 730 18.30 -7.02 -9.81
CA SER A 730 17.68 -6.77 -8.50
C SER A 730 18.73 -6.35 -7.45
N PRO A 731 19.27 -5.13 -7.54
CA PRO A 731 20.41 -4.71 -6.74
C PRO A 731 20.09 -4.46 -5.26
N ARG A 732 18.87 -4.77 -4.81
CA ARG A 732 18.37 -4.50 -3.45
C ARG A 732 18.06 -5.78 -2.66
N LEU A 733 18.16 -6.95 -3.28
CA LEU A 733 17.74 -8.22 -2.70
C LEU A 733 18.69 -9.35 -3.13
N ILE A 734 19.29 -10.02 -2.16
CA ILE A 734 20.18 -11.18 -2.41
C ILE A 734 19.41 -12.42 -2.86
N ASP A 735 18.13 -12.53 -2.52
CA ASP A 735 17.32 -13.75 -2.69
C ASP A 735 17.35 -14.29 -4.13
N HIS A 736 17.43 -13.44 -5.15
CA HIS A 736 17.53 -13.85 -6.55
C HIS A 736 18.80 -14.63 -6.91
N LEU A 737 19.84 -14.57 -6.08
CA LEU A 737 21.07 -15.33 -6.28
C LEU A 737 21.03 -16.70 -5.59
N VAL A 738 20.06 -16.93 -4.70
CA VAL A 738 20.06 -18.07 -3.77
C VAL A 738 18.73 -18.85 -3.74
N ILE A 739 17.64 -18.29 -4.25
CA ILE A 739 16.28 -18.85 -4.27
C ILE A 739 15.63 -18.55 -5.62
N GLY A 740 14.87 -19.51 -6.17
CA GLY A 740 14.12 -19.38 -7.43
C GLY A 740 14.64 -20.32 -8.53
N ASP A 741 14.19 -20.13 -9.77
CA ASP A 741 14.47 -21.06 -10.87
C ASP A 741 15.90 -20.93 -11.45
N ASN A 742 16.63 -19.84 -11.15
CA ASN A 742 18.01 -19.64 -11.59
C ASN A 742 18.92 -19.30 -10.40
N ILE A 743 19.15 -20.29 -9.54
CA ILE A 743 20.04 -20.20 -8.38
C ILE A 743 21.49 -20.07 -8.87
N ILE A 744 22.22 -19.11 -8.30
CA ILE A 744 23.66 -18.93 -8.58
C ILE A 744 24.51 -19.53 -7.47
N PHE A 745 24.07 -19.42 -6.22
CA PHE A 745 24.77 -19.98 -5.07
C PHE A 745 23.88 -21.00 -4.34
N SER A 746 24.35 -22.24 -4.25
CA SER A 746 23.64 -23.35 -3.57
C SER A 746 24.34 -23.81 -2.29
N ASN A 747 25.67 -23.65 -2.19
CA ASN A 747 26.51 -24.33 -1.18
C ASN A 747 27.33 -23.36 -0.31
N TYR A 748 26.72 -22.29 0.19
CA TYR A 748 27.41 -21.21 0.93
C TYR A 748 27.09 -21.15 2.44
N SER A 749 26.54 -22.20 3.03
CA SER A 749 25.95 -22.17 4.39
C SER A 749 26.96 -22.07 5.55
N ASP A 750 28.25 -22.33 5.32
CA ASP A 750 29.29 -22.22 6.36
C ASP A 750 29.60 -20.76 6.70
N LYS A 751 29.06 -20.31 7.85
CA LYS A 751 29.23 -18.97 8.40
C LYS A 751 30.69 -18.61 8.72
N LYS A 752 31.52 -19.56 9.14
CA LYS A 752 32.93 -19.29 9.46
C LYS A 752 33.68 -19.01 8.17
N LYS A 753 33.51 -19.88 7.16
CA LYS A 753 34.11 -19.71 5.83
C LYS A 753 33.65 -18.42 5.14
N LEU A 754 32.35 -18.11 5.20
CA LEU A 754 31.80 -16.83 4.72
C LEU A 754 32.49 -15.61 5.36
N LYS A 755 32.66 -15.60 6.68
CA LYS A 755 33.34 -14.49 7.36
C LYS A 755 34.80 -14.35 6.94
N GLU A 756 35.52 -15.48 6.82
CA GLU A 756 36.91 -15.49 6.38
C GLU A 756 37.04 -14.92 4.95
N VAL A 757 36.17 -15.34 4.03
CA VAL A 757 36.12 -14.81 2.65
C VAL A 757 35.77 -13.32 2.62
N LEU A 758 34.78 -12.87 3.40
CA LEU A 758 34.45 -11.45 3.50
C LEU A 758 35.64 -10.62 4.00
N ILE A 759 36.34 -11.07 5.05
CA ILE A 759 37.52 -10.38 5.58
C ILE A 759 38.62 -10.32 4.51
N LYS A 760 38.87 -11.41 3.77
CA LYS A 760 39.83 -11.41 2.66
C LYS A 760 39.45 -10.39 1.58
N TYR A 761 38.17 -10.30 1.21
CA TYR A 761 37.69 -9.28 0.27
C TYR A 761 37.82 -7.85 0.80
N ILE A 762 37.51 -7.60 2.08
CA ILE A 762 37.65 -6.26 2.68
C ILE A 762 39.12 -5.81 2.67
N ILE A 763 40.05 -6.73 2.97
CA ILE A 763 41.49 -6.44 2.97
C ILE A 763 42.02 -6.25 1.53
N LYS A 764 41.61 -7.12 0.59
CA LYS A 764 42.06 -7.04 -0.82
C LYS A 764 41.46 -5.84 -1.55
N HIS A 765 40.19 -5.53 -1.30
CA HIS A 765 39.39 -4.52 -2.02
C HIS A 765 38.64 -3.55 -1.08
N PRO A 766 39.33 -2.78 -0.22
CA PRO A 766 38.69 -1.92 0.77
C PRO A 766 37.83 -0.81 0.13
N LYS A 767 38.26 -0.28 -1.03
CA LYS A 767 37.49 0.73 -1.78
C LYS A 767 36.16 0.16 -2.28
N SER A 768 36.15 -1.06 -2.83
CA SER A 768 34.93 -1.71 -3.31
C SER A 768 33.96 -2.01 -2.18
N TYR A 769 34.47 -2.45 -1.03
CA TYR A 769 33.64 -2.64 0.16
C TYR A 769 32.97 -1.33 0.62
N ILE A 770 33.73 -0.24 0.74
CA ILE A 770 33.19 1.07 1.12
C ILE A 770 32.15 1.55 0.08
N GLN A 771 32.45 1.40 -1.22
CA GLN A 771 31.51 1.75 -2.29
C GLN A 771 30.20 0.96 -2.17
N PHE A 772 30.26 -0.34 -1.87
CA PHE A 772 29.08 -1.15 -1.61
C PHE A 772 28.28 -0.62 -0.42
N ILE A 773 28.93 -0.38 0.74
CA ILE A 773 28.25 0.14 1.93
C ILE A 773 27.55 1.47 1.63
N VAL A 774 28.20 2.38 0.90
CA VAL A 774 27.58 3.65 0.48
C VAL A 774 26.39 3.42 -0.45
N LYS A 775 26.53 2.59 -1.49
CA LYS A 775 25.42 2.26 -2.41
C LYS A 775 24.23 1.64 -1.69
N PHE A 776 24.49 0.65 -0.83
CA PHE A 776 23.46 0.00 -0.03
C PHE A 776 22.79 0.97 0.93
N SER A 777 23.55 1.83 1.61
CA SER A 777 23.00 2.87 2.49
C SER A 777 22.04 3.81 1.75
N ILE A 778 22.42 4.23 0.53
CA ILE A 778 21.55 5.05 -0.32
C ILE A 778 20.27 4.28 -0.66
N TRP A 779 20.36 3.00 -1.03
CA TRP A 779 19.17 2.19 -1.30
C TRP A 779 18.28 2.01 -0.08
N ALA A 780 18.85 1.73 1.09
CA ALA A 780 18.14 1.44 2.34
C ALA A 780 17.56 2.68 3.05
N ILE A 781 18.02 3.89 2.71
CA ILE A 781 17.57 5.14 3.34
C ILE A 781 16.83 6.05 2.37
N VAL A 782 17.38 6.26 1.16
CA VAL A 782 16.90 7.27 0.21
C VAL A 782 15.80 6.71 -0.68
N TYR A 783 16.01 5.52 -1.21
CA TYR A 783 15.11 4.88 -2.18
C TYR A 783 14.13 3.89 -1.57
N THR A 784 14.17 3.72 -0.26
CA THR A 784 13.22 2.89 0.46
C THR A 784 11.86 3.56 0.50
N GLU A 785 10.98 3.10 -0.37
CA GLU A 785 9.56 3.44 -0.32
C GLU A 785 8.85 2.63 0.76
N MET A 786 7.68 3.09 1.17
CA MET A 786 6.85 2.36 2.12
C MET A 786 6.47 1.00 1.52
N PHE A 787 7.18 -0.05 1.93
CA PHE A 787 7.00 -1.44 1.48
C PHE A 787 5.60 -1.99 1.76
N ILE A 788 4.81 -1.29 2.55
CA ILE A 788 3.51 -1.77 2.95
C ILE A 788 2.54 -1.59 1.77
N HIS A 789 2.36 -2.67 1.00
CA HIS A 789 1.22 -2.86 0.08
C HIS A 789 -0.06 -2.96 0.91
N VAL A 790 -0.45 -1.84 1.51
CA VAL A 790 -1.72 -1.63 2.22
C VAL A 790 -2.55 -0.58 1.52
N ASP A 791 -2.55 -0.60 0.19
CA ASP A 791 -3.59 0.13 -0.54
C ASP A 791 -4.94 -0.60 -0.35
N GLN A 792 -6.03 0.10 -0.62
CA GLN A 792 -7.37 -0.43 -0.42
C GLN A 792 -7.65 -1.74 -1.18
N ASN A 793 -6.93 -2.04 -2.26
CA ASN A 793 -7.12 -3.28 -3.02
C ASN A 793 -6.26 -4.40 -2.42
N SER A 794 -4.99 -4.12 -2.12
CA SER A 794 -4.05 -5.12 -1.58
C SER A 794 -4.39 -5.63 -0.17
N ILE A 795 -5.06 -4.82 0.67
CA ILE A 795 -5.50 -5.29 1.99
C ILE A 795 -6.74 -6.20 1.92
N GLN A 796 -7.46 -6.16 0.79
CA GLN A 796 -8.65 -6.95 0.54
C GLN A 796 -8.37 -8.19 -0.30
N SER A 797 -7.25 -8.25 -1.02
CA SER A 797 -6.81 -9.48 -1.68
C SER A 797 -6.58 -10.55 -0.60
N TYR A 798 -7.41 -11.59 -0.63
CA TYR A 798 -7.36 -12.71 0.31
C TYR A 798 -5.95 -13.32 0.30
N GLY A 799 -5.40 -13.57 1.49
CA GLY A 799 -4.00 -13.92 1.67
C GLY A 799 -3.59 -15.18 0.92
N TYR A 800 -2.56 -15.06 0.09
CA TYR A 800 -1.71 -16.19 -0.28
C TYR A 800 -1.30 -16.94 1.00
N GLY A 801 -1.64 -18.22 1.11
CA GLY A 801 -1.06 -19.12 2.12
C GLY A 801 -1.88 -19.41 3.39
N ILE A 802 -3.10 -18.88 3.55
CA ILE A 802 -4.00 -19.42 4.60
C ILE A 802 -4.54 -20.76 4.11
N THR A 803 -3.92 -21.86 4.55
CA THR A 803 -4.46 -23.20 4.32
C THR A 803 -5.86 -23.30 4.89
N ASP A 804 -6.72 -24.13 4.31
CA ASP A 804 -8.09 -24.29 4.78
C ASP A 804 -8.17 -24.74 6.25
N THR A 805 -7.08 -25.31 6.78
CA THR A 805 -6.89 -25.61 8.20
C THR A 805 -6.92 -24.35 9.08
N TYR A 806 -6.27 -23.26 8.68
CA TYR A 806 -6.26 -22.01 9.47
C TYR A 806 -7.57 -21.23 9.39
N LYS A 807 -8.31 -21.34 8.27
CA LYS A 807 -9.66 -20.77 8.15
C LYS A 807 -10.66 -21.42 9.12
N LYS A 808 -10.40 -22.66 9.54
CA LYS A 808 -11.21 -23.34 10.57
C LYS A 808 -10.92 -22.81 11.98
N ILE A 809 -9.69 -22.35 12.24
CA ILE A 809 -9.28 -21.82 13.54
C ILE A 809 -9.70 -20.36 13.70
N PHE A 810 -9.47 -19.54 12.68
CA PHE A 810 -9.85 -18.13 12.64
C PHE A 810 -11.09 -17.95 11.76
N THR A 811 -12.28 -17.97 12.36
CA THR A 811 -13.54 -17.96 11.61
C THR A 811 -14.04 -16.56 11.27
N ASP A 812 -13.90 -15.61 12.20
CA ASP A 812 -14.65 -14.35 12.17
C ASP A 812 -13.81 -13.15 11.69
N ASP A 813 -12.49 -13.30 11.67
CA ASP A 813 -11.54 -12.21 11.41
C ASP A 813 -10.44 -12.58 10.39
N VAL A 814 -10.87 -13.15 9.27
CA VAL A 814 -9.99 -13.46 8.12
C VAL A 814 -9.84 -12.24 7.21
N GLY A 815 -8.75 -11.49 7.39
CA GLY A 815 -8.36 -10.33 6.58
C GLY A 815 -9.21 -9.07 6.76
N ILE A 816 -8.73 -7.94 6.25
CA ILE A 816 -9.44 -6.65 6.35
C ILE A 816 -10.53 -6.61 5.28
N LYS A 817 -11.79 -6.45 5.72
CA LYS A 817 -12.95 -6.31 4.83
C LYS A 817 -13.47 -4.87 4.87
N LEU A 818 -13.41 -4.18 3.72
CA LEU A 818 -13.85 -2.79 3.61
C LEU A 818 -15.30 -2.73 3.10
N SER A 819 -16.24 -2.38 3.99
CA SER A 819 -17.58 -1.96 3.56
C SER A 819 -17.49 -0.72 2.65
N PRO A 820 -18.50 -0.37 1.84
CA PRO A 820 -18.44 0.79 0.95
C PRO A 820 -18.03 2.10 1.65
N ILE A 821 -18.45 2.29 2.90
CA ILE A 821 -18.06 3.45 3.71
C ILE A 821 -16.58 3.34 4.14
N LYS A 822 -16.16 2.18 4.67
CA LYS A 822 -14.75 1.94 5.06
C LYS A 822 -13.83 2.11 3.85
N TYR A 823 -14.20 1.58 2.69
CA TYR A 823 -13.43 1.67 1.45
C TYR A 823 -13.20 3.14 1.06
N ASN A 824 -14.26 3.96 1.04
CA ASN A 824 -14.11 5.37 0.70
C ASN A 824 -13.21 6.12 1.69
N ILE A 825 -13.38 5.88 3.00
CA ILE A 825 -12.56 6.52 4.05
C ILE A 825 -11.10 6.08 3.91
N TYR A 826 -10.86 4.78 3.81
CA TYR A 826 -9.52 4.21 3.68
C TYR A 826 -8.83 4.71 2.42
N SER A 827 -9.51 4.66 1.27
CA SER A 827 -9.00 5.15 -0.01
C SER A 827 -8.68 6.64 0.05
N PHE A 828 -9.52 7.45 0.72
CA PHE A 828 -9.23 8.86 0.93
C PHE A 828 -7.94 9.07 1.74
N LEU A 829 -7.80 8.36 2.87
CA LEU A 829 -6.60 8.46 3.73
C LEU A 829 -5.35 7.99 3.00
N TYR A 830 -5.45 6.91 2.21
CA TYR A 830 -4.33 6.34 1.47
C TYR A 830 -3.90 7.25 0.30
N ASN A 831 -4.87 7.78 -0.46
CA ASN A 831 -4.59 8.64 -1.61
C ASN A 831 -4.11 10.04 -1.21
N ASN A 832 -4.48 10.52 -0.01
CA ASN A 832 -4.03 11.81 0.54
C ASN A 832 -3.01 11.66 1.67
N LYS A 833 -2.31 10.51 1.72
CA LYS A 833 -1.38 10.19 2.80
C LYS A 833 -0.22 11.18 2.87
N ILE A 834 0.14 11.59 4.09
CA ILE A 834 1.36 12.37 4.35
C ILE A 834 2.46 11.39 4.75
N TYR A 835 3.36 11.12 3.82
CA TYR A 835 4.48 10.19 4.02
C TYR A 835 5.79 10.93 4.23
N ILE A 836 6.49 10.61 5.31
CA ILE A 836 7.83 11.11 5.62
C ILE A 836 8.84 10.04 5.20
N ARG A 837 9.69 10.34 4.22
CA ARG A 837 10.76 9.43 3.81
C ARG A 837 11.75 9.20 4.98
N PRO A 838 12.18 7.96 5.25
CA PRO A 838 13.16 7.65 6.30
C PRO A 838 14.42 8.51 6.25
N PHE A 839 14.88 8.87 5.05
CA PHE A 839 15.98 9.81 4.81
C PHE A 839 15.90 11.08 5.67
N TYR A 840 14.73 11.74 5.74
CA TYR A 840 14.59 12.97 6.51
C TYR A 840 14.71 12.71 8.01
N SER A 841 14.20 11.59 8.50
CA SER A 841 14.34 11.17 9.89
C SER A 841 15.79 10.85 10.25
N VAL A 842 16.54 10.19 9.36
CA VAL A 842 17.97 9.90 9.58
C VAL A 842 18.77 11.20 9.68
N ILE A 843 18.59 12.13 8.74
CA ILE A 843 19.29 13.43 8.76
C ILE A 843 18.94 14.20 10.04
N LEU A 844 17.66 14.24 10.39
CA LEU A 844 17.20 14.91 11.61
C LEU A 844 17.87 14.32 12.86
N SER A 845 17.95 12.99 12.96
CA SER A 845 18.58 12.31 14.08
C SER A 845 20.08 12.59 14.15
N ILE A 846 20.79 12.58 13.03
CA ILE A 846 22.23 12.94 12.99
C ILE A 846 22.42 14.39 13.44
N ALA A 847 21.64 15.32 12.91
CA ALA A 847 21.72 16.74 13.27
C ALA A 847 21.43 16.95 14.76
N LEU A 848 20.35 16.37 15.29
CA LEU A 848 19.99 16.48 16.71
C LEU A 848 21.04 15.83 17.61
N PHE A 849 21.62 14.70 17.23
CA PHE A 849 22.68 14.04 17.99
C PHE A 849 23.88 14.99 18.20
N PHE A 850 24.38 15.60 17.12
CA PHE A 850 25.50 16.53 17.22
C PHE A 850 25.10 17.83 17.94
N ILE A 851 23.96 18.44 17.60
CA ILE A 851 23.51 19.69 18.24
C ILE A 851 23.37 19.51 19.75
N THR A 852 22.67 18.46 20.19
CA THR A 852 22.44 18.23 21.62
C THR A 852 23.71 17.81 22.34
N GLY A 853 24.57 17.01 21.70
CA GLY A 853 25.89 16.64 22.21
C GLY A 853 26.81 17.85 22.40
N PHE A 854 26.88 18.75 21.41
CA PHE A 854 27.68 19.98 21.51
C PHE A 854 27.18 20.91 22.60
N ILE A 855 25.85 21.09 22.72
CA ILE A 855 25.27 21.89 23.82
C ILE A 855 25.64 21.24 25.16
N TRP A 856 25.51 19.92 25.29
CA TRP A 856 25.85 19.21 26.52
C TRP A 856 27.32 19.38 26.92
N LEU A 857 28.25 19.26 25.96
CA LEU A 857 29.69 19.39 26.19
C LEU A 857 30.09 20.82 26.56
N PHE A 858 29.68 21.82 25.76
CA PHE A 858 30.20 23.17 25.84
C PHE A 858 29.35 24.15 26.66
N ARG A 859 28.10 23.81 27.00
CA ARG A 859 27.18 24.68 27.75
C ARG A 859 26.70 24.00 29.03
N SER A 860 27.57 23.92 30.03
CA SER A 860 27.27 23.27 31.32
C SER A 860 26.01 23.80 32.01
N GLY A 861 25.75 25.12 31.93
CA GLY A 861 24.54 25.75 32.49
C GLY A 861 23.22 25.40 31.77
N LEU A 862 23.29 24.73 30.62
CA LEU A 862 22.13 24.31 29.83
C LEU A 862 21.83 22.81 29.95
N ARG A 863 22.54 22.08 30.83
CA ARG A 863 22.33 20.64 31.02
C ARG A 863 21.02 20.36 31.73
N ASP A 864 20.21 19.50 31.14
CA ASP A 864 18.86 19.19 31.59
C ASP A 864 18.44 17.78 31.10
N ASP A 865 17.48 17.17 31.81
CA ASP A 865 16.98 15.82 31.53
C ASP A 865 16.43 15.72 30.08
N PHE A 866 15.80 16.77 29.51
CA PHE A 866 15.31 16.74 28.13
C PHE A 866 16.39 16.93 27.07
N LEU A 867 17.46 17.68 27.38
CA LEU A 867 18.61 17.78 26.47
C LEU A 867 19.27 16.41 26.33
N LEU A 868 19.48 15.71 27.45
CA LEU A 868 20.05 14.37 27.45
C LEU A 868 19.11 13.34 26.83
N LEU A 869 17.79 13.47 27.04
CA LEU A 869 16.79 12.60 26.39
C LEU A 869 16.78 12.78 24.88
N SER A 870 16.83 14.01 24.39
CA SER A 870 16.91 14.29 22.96
C SER A 870 18.19 13.70 22.36
N PHE A 871 19.33 13.85 23.05
CA PHE A 871 20.61 13.23 22.68
C PHE A 871 20.50 11.70 22.63
N SER A 872 20.00 11.05 23.68
CA SER A 872 19.84 9.60 23.75
C SER A 872 18.93 9.05 22.65
N LEU A 873 17.81 9.70 22.36
CA LEU A 873 16.88 9.30 21.31
C LEU A 873 17.46 9.55 19.92
N ALA A 874 18.16 10.68 19.72
CA ALA A 874 18.87 10.96 18.47
C ALA A 874 19.96 9.91 18.22
N PHE A 875 20.72 9.54 19.26
CA PHE A 875 21.72 8.50 19.19
C PHE A 875 21.10 7.13 18.89
N SER A 876 20.00 6.77 19.55
CA SER A 876 19.22 5.55 19.27
C SER A 876 18.81 5.43 17.81
N ALA A 877 18.23 6.50 17.25
CA ALA A 877 17.82 6.53 15.84
C ALA A 877 19.01 6.49 14.88
N PHE A 878 20.08 7.26 15.16
CA PHE A 878 21.30 7.27 14.37
C PHE A 878 22.00 5.90 14.35
N ALA A 879 22.21 5.31 15.53
CA ALA A 879 22.82 3.99 15.66
C ALA A 879 21.99 2.89 14.97
N THR A 880 20.65 2.97 15.08
CA THR A 880 19.75 2.06 14.36
C THR A 880 19.95 2.19 12.84
N ALA A 881 20.03 3.41 12.30
CA ALA A 881 20.26 3.63 10.87
C ALA A 881 21.62 3.06 10.41
N VAL A 882 22.68 3.23 11.20
CA VAL A 882 24.01 2.66 10.93
C VAL A 882 23.96 1.13 10.91
N ILE A 883 23.31 0.51 11.89
CA ILE A 883 23.15 -0.96 11.92
C ILE A 883 22.37 -1.46 10.72
N VAL A 884 21.31 -0.77 10.31
CA VAL A 884 20.54 -1.12 9.12
C VAL A 884 21.43 -1.08 7.87
N CYS A 885 22.25 -0.05 7.72
CA CYS A 885 23.16 0.10 6.58
C CYS A 885 24.28 -0.96 6.54
N LEU A 886 24.76 -1.40 7.71
CA LEU A 886 25.87 -2.36 7.79
C LEU A 886 25.41 -3.82 7.78
N PHE A 887 24.20 -4.11 8.28
CA PHE A 887 23.79 -5.48 8.64
C PHE A 887 22.40 -5.89 8.13
N SER A 888 21.79 -5.17 7.17
CA SER A 888 20.53 -5.60 6.56
C SER A 888 20.75 -6.34 5.24
N THR A 889 19.95 -7.39 5.01
CA THR A 889 19.98 -8.20 3.79
C THR A 889 19.27 -7.52 2.61
N SER A 890 18.46 -6.49 2.87
CA SER A 890 17.69 -5.80 1.84
C SER A 890 17.31 -4.37 2.25
N GLY A 891 17.10 -3.51 1.25
CA GLY A 891 16.74 -2.08 1.41
C GLY A 891 15.25 -1.84 1.69
N ILE A 892 14.63 -2.63 2.58
CA ILE A 892 13.18 -2.63 2.82
C ILE A 892 12.78 -1.71 3.99
N TYR A 893 11.64 -1.01 3.87
CA TYR A 893 11.15 -0.01 4.83
C TYR A 893 11.05 -0.51 6.27
N ARG A 894 10.62 -1.76 6.48
CA ARG A 894 10.43 -2.32 7.83
C ARG A 894 11.70 -2.28 8.69
N TYR A 895 12.88 -2.31 8.07
CA TYR A 895 14.13 -2.28 8.84
C TYR A 895 14.48 -0.89 9.36
N ILE A 896 14.20 0.15 8.55
CA ILE A 896 14.51 1.55 8.86
C ILE A 896 13.33 2.29 9.53
N SER A 897 12.12 1.73 9.50
CA SER A 897 10.91 2.32 10.09
C SER A 897 11.05 2.73 11.57
N PRO A 898 11.81 2.04 12.45
CA PRO A 898 11.99 2.50 13.83
C PRO A 898 12.57 3.92 13.93
N VAL A 899 13.46 4.29 13.00
CA VAL A 899 14.12 5.60 12.96
C VAL A 899 13.10 6.74 12.85
N VAL A 900 12.00 6.53 12.11
CA VAL A 900 10.97 7.56 11.90
C VAL A 900 10.32 7.96 13.22
N ILE A 901 9.80 7.00 13.98
CA ILE A 901 9.12 7.27 15.26
C ILE A 901 10.10 7.81 16.31
N ILE A 902 11.31 7.26 16.39
CA ILE A 902 12.32 7.69 17.37
C ILE A 902 12.81 9.11 17.07
N SER A 903 12.98 9.47 15.79
CA SER A 903 13.35 10.84 15.40
C SER A 903 12.29 11.87 15.81
N ILE A 904 11.00 11.53 15.72
CA ILE A 904 9.89 12.37 16.19
C ILE A 904 9.99 12.57 17.71
N LEU A 905 10.23 11.51 18.48
CA LEU A 905 10.41 11.61 19.94
C LEU A 905 11.64 12.45 20.33
N SER A 906 12.75 12.31 19.60
CA SER A 906 13.95 13.13 19.81
C SER A 906 13.66 14.61 19.58
N LEU A 907 12.91 14.93 18.52
CA LEU A 907 12.49 16.29 18.19
C LEU A 907 11.52 16.86 19.23
N VAL A 908 10.52 16.09 19.67
CA VAL A 908 9.60 16.48 20.75
C VAL A 908 10.39 16.79 22.02
N SER A 909 11.34 15.93 22.41
CA SER A 909 12.21 16.14 23.57
C SER A 909 13.05 17.41 23.44
N PHE A 910 13.62 17.66 22.25
CA PHE A 910 14.39 18.88 21.97
C PHE A 910 13.54 20.15 22.10
N PHE A 911 12.31 20.13 21.58
CA PHE A 911 11.41 21.27 21.71
C PHE A 911 11.04 21.54 23.18
N ILE A 912 10.76 20.50 23.96
CA ILE A 912 10.49 20.64 25.40
C ILE A 912 11.66 21.31 26.11
N TYR A 913 12.89 20.85 25.84
CA TYR A 913 14.11 21.48 26.33
C TYR A 913 14.17 22.97 25.93
N ARG A 914 13.98 23.29 24.65
CA ARG A 914 14.10 24.68 24.16
C ARG A 914 13.08 25.63 24.77
N PHE A 915 11.86 25.18 25.03
CA PHE A 915 10.81 25.98 25.67
C PHE A 915 11.10 26.28 27.14
N LYS A 916 11.84 25.42 27.85
CA LYS A 916 12.27 25.66 29.24
C LYS A 916 13.20 26.88 29.36
N TYR A 917 14.12 27.06 28.40
CA TYR A 917 15.12 28.15 28.37
C TYR A 917 14.69 29.39 27.55
N LYS A 918 13.38 29.58 27.29
CA LYS A 918 12.82 30.83 26.73
C LYS A 918 12.16 31.73 27.79
N LYS A 919 12.07 31.27 29.04
CA LYS A 919 11.89 32.12 30.21
C LYS A 919 13.27 32.44 30.75
#